data_AF-A0A151LBA9-F1
#
_entry.id   AF-A0A151LBA9-F1
#
_cell.length_a   1.000
_cell.length_b   1.000
_cell.length_c   1.000
_cell.angle_alpha   90.00
_cell.angle_beta   90.00
_cell.angle_gamma   90.00
#
_symmetry.space_group_name_H-M   'P 1'
#
loop_
_entity.id
_entity.type
_entity.pdbx_description
1 polymer ?
#
loop_
_entity_poly.entity_id
_entity_poly.type
_entity_poly.pdbx_seq_one_letter_code
_entity_poly.pdbx_strand_id
1 'polypeptide(L)'
;MEIFLQLIGWHRLAVPSSLRLFINGDITLFNCGENIQRFLNEHKLHLARIKNICFTKITPESIGGLIGLLLTIDNISDGEITIYGPHPIECIVNSFMSSFAKMKSTKVKVVQFELNVSSVINIKGNVVITPILINREKEIITENSIQQDYITNETNVNNKRVIMHNNNNNDMNNNNDMNNNNDINNINNEINLIVEDNKTSENNFTEEMYSNNMLKKRRLKMSLIDTPNDNINDSINDNINDNINVNDNDNDNDNDKDKDSLIMNSIKQTIVKEKKKKKGFQNICYLIECPHTPGKFYPEKAKQLNIPSGKYYGILKSGKSITINNRTIHPEDVCDKNIDGRKTLIIDLENENDINDLINHLKYKEILYLKNLEYIFHLSNEEIINNKIYKDFFLGIKNVKNVKCNLSNDSLKICPFISSSSLNNFLSKLLPNIFLKYKEDTPIYDLPCETSINEHTENDKEKKKQGYNNFNNNGDMQKLLSNNIELDHQKKEQNNTICNNKYNINDELQEQNCNYLIFNPLTKFILHPYHKIDICLSETISDLYPDIFNTSKISNILKENEELLKHFQNFNKTHINKMSSYPCFYFLGTGCSMPSTFRNVSGIILRIQKNFSIILDFGEGSLYQLYWMCTSWINFCNIIKSFRIIFISHSHADHHVGLYYLLYMRKYLFPSLDDPLILIPITLKKWINLFNELFFDKKLKFVYLTENLEIKQQIDDDNDILSIHVFKVNHINESYGIKIENKKIGSIVYSADTRPCENVKKFSNNCDILIHEATFDDELLEEAINKKHSTTKEAMDISLEVQCKTLILTHFSQRYPKMPKINLEGSSEMQEILNKTIYSFDYMNIPLNLINELPRYFTILLNLLEKVF
;
A
#
# COMPACT_ATOMS: atom_id res chain seq x y z
N MET A 1 -8.94 15.35 -28.29
CA MET A 1 -7.96 14.40 -27.71
C MET A 1 -8.30 14.29 -26.25
N GLU A 2 -8.63 13.12 -25.72
CA GLU A 2 -9.03 13.06 -24.31
C GLU A 2 -7.81 13.21 -23.39
N ILE A 3 -7.89 14.20 -22.49
CA ILE A 3 -6.95 14.47 -21.41
C ILE A 3 -7.77 14.79 -20.16
N PHE A 4 -7.67 13.94 -19.15
CA PHE A 4 -8.20 14.22 -17.82
C PHE A 4 -7.26 13.69 -16.75
N LEU A 5 -7.31 14.31 -15.57
CA LEU A 5 -6.73 13.76 -14.36
C LEU A 5 -7.87 13.24 -13.47
N GLN A 6 -7.64 12.12 -12.77
CA GLN A 6 -8.65 11.44 -11.97
C GLN A 6 -8.12 11.18 -10.56
N LEU A 7 -8.94 11.41 -9.53
CA LEU A 7 -8.60 11.07 -8.15
C LEU A 7 -8.73 9.55 -7.95
N ILE A 8 -7.67 8.87 -7.51
CA ILE A 8 -7.67 7.43 -7.28
C ILE A 8 -7.62 7.12 -5.78
N GLY A 9 -6.58 7.58 -5.10
CA GLY A 9 -6.42 7.39 -3.66
C GLY A 9 -6.71 8.67 -2.87
N TRP A 10 -7.33 8.51 -1.70
CA TRP A 10 -7.78 9.59 -0.83
C TRP A 10 -7.61 9.31 0.68
N HIS A 11 -7.38 8.05 1.06
CA HIS A 11 -7.44 7.57 2.44
C HIS A 11 -6.11 6.88 2.80
N ARG A 12 -5.41 7.41 3.81
CA ARG A 12 -4.01 7.06 4.17
C ARG A 12 -3.67 5.57 4.23
N LEU A 13 -4.53 4.73 4.81
CA LEU A 13 -4.29 3.28 4.91
C LEU A 13 -4.86 2.49 3.72
N ALA A 14 -5.93 2.98 3.11
CA ALA A 14 -6.78 2.20 2.22
C ALA A 14 -6.30 2.21 0.79
N VAL A 15 -6.27 3.42 0.21
CA VAL A 15 -5.77 3.72 -1.12
C VAL A 15 -5.09 5.08 -0.94
N PRO A 16 -3.78 5.11 -0.64
CA PRO A 16 -3.07 6.33 -0.28
C PRO A 16 -3.11 7.39 -1.39
N SER A 17 -3.04 8.66 -1.02
CA SER A 17 -3.26 9.82 -1.90
C SER A 17 -2.49 9.74 -3.23
N SER A 18 -3.23 9.53 -4.31
CA SER A 18 -2.70 9.19 -5.63
C SER A 18 -3.66 9.60 -6.75
N LEU A 19 -3.08 9.94 -7.90
CA LEU A 19 -3.80 10.49 -9.06
C LEU A 19 -3.51 9.69 -10.33
N ARG A 20 -4.45 9.69 -11.26
CA ARG A 20 -4.34 9.03 -12.56
C ARG A 20 -4.55 10.05 -13.67
N LEU A 21 -3.49 10.40 -14.40
CA LEU A 21 -3.54 11.19 -15.62
C LEU A 21 -3.78 10.24 -16.81
N PHE A 22 -4.90 10.43 -17.49
CA PHE A 22 -5.27 9.68 -18.70
C PHE A 22 -5.04 10.56 -19.94
N ILE A 23 -4.32 10.02 -20.93
CA ILE A 23 -3.98 10.72 -22.17
C ILE A 23 -4.19 9.76 -23.35
N ASN A 24 -5.30 9.93 -24.07
CA ASN A 24 -5.61 9.21 -25.31
C ASN A 24 -5.30 7.69 -25.24
N GLY A 25 -5.84 7.04 -24.22
CA GLY A 25 -5.66 5.61 -23.94
C GLY A 25 -4.63 5.31 -22.84
N ASP A 26 -3.50 6.01 -22.81
CA ASP A 26 -2.38 5.71 -21.90
C ASP A 26 -2.56 6.36 -20.53
N ILE A 27 -1.97 5.73 -19.51
CA ILE A 27 -2.09 6.14 -18.11
C ILE A 27 -0.71 6.48 -17.53
N THR A 28 -0.66 7.62 -16.84
CA THR A 28 0.40 8.00 -15.90
C THR A 28 -0.18 8.05 -14.50
N LEU A 29 0.38 7.29 -13.56
CA LEU A 29 0.03 7.39 -12.14
C LEU A 29 0.93 8.40 -11.43
N PHE A 30 0.40 9.11 -10.46
CA PHE A 30 1.17 9.87 -9.48
C PHE A 30 0.99 9.22 -8.10
N ASN A 31 2.11 8.75 -7.53
CA ASN A 31 2.20 7.81 -6.41
C ASN A 31 1.54 6.44 -6.64
N CYS A 32 1.98 5.45 -5.86
CA CYS A 32 1.57 4.05 -5.91
C CYS A 32 1.63 3.40 -4.50
N GLY A 33 0.83 3.93 -3.56
CA GLY A 33 0.59 3.30 -2.25
C GLY A 33 -0.15 1.95 -2.32
N GLU A 34 -0.28 1.27 -1.18
CA GLU A 34 -0.93 -0.05 -1.08
C GLU A 34 -2.38 -0.08 -1.61
N ASN A 35 -2.80 -1.26 -2.05
CA ASN A 35 -4.11 -1.60 -2.64
C ASN A 35 -4.51 -0.85 -3.91
N ILE A 36 -3.69 0.02 -4.48
CA ILE A 36 -4.04 0.71 -5.74
C ILE A 36 -4.33 -0.30 -6.86
N GLN A 37 -3.58 -1.40 -6.95
CA GLN A 37 -3.90 -2.50 -7.88
C GLN A 37 -5.30 -3.11 -7.63
N ARG A 38 -5.67 -3.34 -6.37
CA ARG A 38 -6.97 -3.91 -5.96
C ARG A 38 -8.11 -2.94 -6.25
N PHE A 39 -7.93 -1.65 -5.97
CA PHE A 39 -8.90 -0.58 -6.21
C PHE A 39 -9.14 -0.33 -7.71
N LEU A 40 -8.07 -0.33 -8.52
CA LEU A 40 -8.19 -0.24 -9.97
C LEU A 40 -8.94 -1.46 -10.53
N ASN A 41 -8.75 -2.65 -9.97
CA ASN A 41 -9.49 -3.87 -10.34
C ASN A 41 -10.98 -3.78 -9.95
N GLU A 42 -11.30 -3.40 -8.71
CA GLU A 42 -12.68 -3.21 -8.21
C GLU A 42 -13.50 -2.30 -9.13
N HIS A 43 -12.92 -1.16 -9.53
CA HIS A 43 -13.58 -0.18 -10.40
C HIS A 43 -13.28 -0.38 -11.90
N LYS A 44 -12.81 -1.58 -12.30
CA LYS A 44 -12.64 -2.02 -13.70
C LYS A 44 -11.72 -1.11 -14.54
N LEU A 45 -10.78 -0.42 -13.90
CA LEU A 45 -9.84 0.50 -14.53
C LEU A 45 -8.64 -0.25 -15.12
N HIS A 46 -8.37 -0.04 -16.42
CA HIS A 46 -7.39 -0.83 -17.18
C HIS A 46 -5.93 -0.69 -16.71
N LEU A 47 -5.48 -1.61 -15.86
CA LEU A 47 -4.10 -1.73 -15.36
C LEU A 47 -3.04 -1.79 -16.49
N ALA A 48 -3.24 -2.62 -17.51
CA ALA A 48 -2.31 -2.79 -18.64
C ALA A 48 -2.05 -1.51 -19.48
N ARG A 49 -2.84 -0.45 -19.29
CA ARG A 49 -2.63 0.87 -19.94
C ARG A 49 -1.73 1.81 -19.15
N ILE A 50 -1.25 1.41 -17.97
CA ILE A 50 -0.21 2.12 -17.23
C ILE A 50 1.10 2.03 -18.02
N LYS A 51 1.73 3.19 -18.24
CA LYS A 51 3.03 3.33 -18.92
C LYS A 51 4.04 4.16 -18.12
N ASN A 52 3.56 5.05 -17.26
CA ASN A 52 4.40 5.86 -16.37
C ASN A 52 3.90 5.80 -14.93
N ILE A 53 4.82 5.79 -13.97
CA ILE A 53 4.54 5.98 -12.53
C ILE A 53 5.46 7.09 -12.02
N CYS A 54 4.90 8.19 -11.52
CA CYS A 54 5.65 9.36 -11.05
C CYS A 54 5.50 9.51 -9.53
N PHE A 55 6.56 9.28 -8.78
CA PHE A 55 6.56 9.44 -7.32
C PHE A 55 6.86 10.87 -6.91
N THR A 56 6.07 11.42 -5.98
CA THR A 56 6.33 12.73 -5.36
C THR A 56 7.38 12.65 -4.27
N LYS A 57 7.48 11.51 -3.59
CA LYS A 57 8.36 11.28 -2.43
C LYS A 57 8.59 9.79 -2.21
N ILE A 58 9.52 9.44 -1.32
CA ILE A 58 9.79 8.06 -0.88
C ILE A 58 9.26 7.89 0.56
N THR A 59 8.01 7.45 0.71
CA THR A 59 7.47 6.93 1.98
C THR A 59 6.65 5.66 1.71
N PRO A 60 6.41 4.77 2.71
CA PRO A 60 5.57 3.59 2.50
C PRO A 60 4.16 3.93 1.98
N GLU A 61 3.59 5.09 2.37
CA GLU A 61 2.34 5.58 1.78
C GLU A 61 2.44 5.90 0.28
N SER A 62 3.58 6.40 -0.21
CA SER A 62 3.73 6.77 -1.63
C SER A 62 4.15 5.61 -2.53
N ILE A 63 4.92 4.63 -2.02
CA ILE A 63 5.49 3.53 -2.84
C ILE A 63 4.94 2.12 -2.52
N GLY A 64 4.16 1.95 -1.45
CA GLY A 64 3.91 0.64 -0.83
C GLY A 64 3.33 -0.44 -1.75
N GLY A 65 2.46 -0.06 -2.69
CA GLY A 65 1.80 -0.97 -3.64
C GLY A 65 2.52 -1.10 -5.00
N LEU A 66 3.69 -0.47 -5.18
CA LEU A 66 4.46 -0.52 -6.43
C LEU A 66 4.77 -1.96 -6.86
N ILE A 67 5.13 -2.82 -5.90
CA ILE A 67 5.60 -4.18 -6.18
C ILE A 67 4.44 -5.09 -6.59
N GLY A 68 3.31 -5.01 -5.87
CA GLY A 68 2.08 -5.68 -6.27
C GLY A 68 1.60 -5.19 -7.63
N LEU A 69 1.53 -3.87 -7.85
CA LEU A 69 1.11 -3.31 -9.14
C LEU A 69 1.99 -3.79 -10.31
N LEU A 70 3.32 -3.81 -10.17
CA LEU A 70 4.21 -4.26 -11.24
C LEU A 70 4.09 -5.76 -11.51
N LEU A 71 4.04 -6.61 -10.48
CA LEU A 71 3.80 -8.04 -10.65
C LEU A 71 2.43 -8.33 -11.28
N THR A 72 1.43 -7.53 -10.94
CA THR A 72 0.10 -7.58 -11.57
C THR A 72 0.14 -7.19 -13.04
N ILE A 73 0.83 -6.11 -13.42
CA ILE A 73 0.94 -5.71 -14.83
C ILE A 73 1.77 -6.72 -15.64
N ASP A 74 2.83 -7.30 -15.06
CA ASP A 74 3.65 -8.36 -15.66
C ASP A 74 2.86 -9.63 -16.00
N ASN A 75 1.88 -10.00 -15.14
CA ASN A 75 1.03 -11.17 -15.36
C ASN A 75 -0.12 -10.94 -16.37
N ILE A 76 -0.42 -9.69 -16.77
CA ILE A 76 -1.56 -9.37 -17.67
C ILE A 76 -1.14 -8.71 -18.99
N SER A 77 0.12 -8.27 -19.14
CA SER A 77 0.58 -7.61 -20.36
C SER A 77 2.11 -7.60 -20.53
N ASP A 78 2.55 -7.83 -21.76
CA ASP A 78 3.89 -7.47 -22.23
C ASP A 78 3.97 -5.96 -22.50
N GLY A 79 5.14 -5.34 -22.26
CA GLY A 79 5.34 -3.92 -22.56
C GLY A 79 6.52 -3.28 -21.85
N GLU A 80 6.48 -1.95 -21.75
CA GLU A 80 7.43 -1.14 -20.97
C GLU A 80 6.67 -0.21 -20.01
N ILE A 81 7.19 -0.07 -18.79
CA ILE A 81 6.79 0.94 -17.80
C ILE A 81 8.02 1.76 -17.43
N THR A 82 7.91 3.09 -17.46
CA THR A 82 8.93 3.97 -16.87
C THR A 82 8.49 4.50 -15.50
N ILE A 83 9.35 4.30 -14.50
CA ILE A 83 9.19 4.81 -13.14
C ILE A 83 10.03 6.08 -13.01
N TYR A 84 9.41 7.16 -12.57
CA TYR A 84 10.05 8.46 -12.32
C TYR A 84 9.95 8.79 -10.83
N GLY A 85 10.99 9.36 -10.23
CA GLY A 85 10.93 9.77 -8.83
C GLY A 85 12.24 10.28 -8.24
N PRO A 86 12.20 10.76 -6.99
CA PRO A 86 13.39 11.21 -6.28
C PRO A 86 14.30 10.06 -5.87
N HIS A 87 15.57 10.37 -5.62
CA HIS A 87 16.53 9.44 -5.04
C HIS A 87 16.04 8.93 -3.66
N PRO A 88 16.14 7.62 -3.34
CA PRO A 88 16.82 6.55 -4.09
C PRO A 88 15.87 5.57 -4.81
N ILE A 89 14.89 6.05 -5.59
CA ILE A 89 13.89 5.18 -6.26
C ILE A 89 14.51 4.05 -7.08
N GLU A 90 15.65 4.28 -7.74
CA GLU A 90 16.34 3.26 -8.54
C GLU A 90 16.89 2.11 -7.69
N CYS A 91 17.47 2.42 -6.52
CA CYS A 91 17.95 1.41 -5.58
C CYS A 91 16.79 0.54 -5.07
N ILE A 92 15.64 1.15 -4.80
CA ILE A 92 14.43 0.44 -4.36
C ILE A 92 13.95 -0.53 -5.45
N VAL A 93 13.83 -0.07 -6.70
CA VAL A 93 13.37 -0.92 -7.81
C VAL A 93 14.35 -2.06 -8.09
N ASN A 94 15.64 -1.76 -8.19
CA ASN A 94 16.67 -2.76 -8.44
C ASN A 94 16.80 -3.77 -7.28
N SER A 95 16.48 -3.38 -6.04
CA SER A 95 16.55 -4.27 -4.88
C SER A 95 15.44 -5.33 -4.89
N PHE A 96 14.16 -4.97 -5.12
CA PHE A 96 13.09 -5.98 -5.12
C PHE A 96 13.22 -6.96 -6.30
N MET A 97 13.58 -6.46 -7.49
CA MET A 97 13.81 -7.27 -8.70
C MET A 97 15.01 -8.21 -8.63
N SER A 98 15.91 -8.01 -7.66
CA SER A 98 17.07 -8.88 -7.43
C SER A 98 17.02 -9.65 -6.11
N SER A 99 15.93 -9.55 -5.35
CA SER A 99 15.76 -10.24 -4.07
C SER A 99 14.66 -11.30 -4.09
N PHE A 100 13.45 -11.00 -4.60
CA PHE A 100 12.32 -11.95 -4.56
C PHE A 100 11.33 -11.87 -5.72
N ALA A 101 11.22 -10.72 -6.41
CA ALA A 101 10.37 -10.59 -7.59
C ALA A 101 11.20 -10.81 -8.86
N LYS A 102 10.59 -11.40 -9.90
CA LYS A 102 11.17 -11.50 -11.25
C LYS A 102 10.12 -11.14 -12.28
N MET A 103 10.32 -10.02 -12.97
CA MET A 103 9.53 -9.63 -14.15
C MET A 103 9.80 -10.62 -15.28
N LYS A 104 8.77 -11.03 -16.02
CA LYS A 104 8.85 -11.99 -17.13
C LYS A 104 8.59 -11.34 -18.49
N SER A 105 7.69 -10.36 -18.51
CA SER A 105 7.01 -9.83 -19.72
C SER A 105 7.07 -8.31 -19.82
N THR A 106 6.93 -7.60 -18.69
CA THR A 106 7.02 -6.14 -18.64
C THR A 106 8.45 -5.70 -18.35
N LYS A 107 9.04 -4.96 -19.28
CA LYS A 107 10.29 -4.21 -19.07
C LYS A 107 10.01 -3.03 -18.15
N VAL A 108 10.90 -2.81 -17.17
CA VAL A 108 10.81 -1.64 -16.29
C VAL A 108 12.06 -0.79 -16.46
N LYS A 109 11.84 0.48 -16.73
CA LYS A 109 12.85 1.53 -16.79
C LYS A 109 12.69 2.43 -15.57
N VAL A 110 13.80 2.93 -15.03
CA VAL A 110 13.77 3.93 -13.95
C VAL A 110 14.45 5.21 -14.42
N VAL A 111 13.89 6.35 -14.02
CA VAL A 111 14.42 7.69 -14.21
C VAL A 111 14.42 8.36 -12.84
N GLN A 112 15.55 8.25 -12.15
CA GLN A 112 15.79 8.95 -10.90
C GLN A 112 16.09 10.43 -11.20
N PHE A 113 15.38 11.34 -10.55
CA PHE A 113 15.63 12.76 -10.69
C PHE A 113 16.76 13.22 -9.75
N GLU A 114 17.67 14.03 -10.30
CA GLU A 114 18.80 14.61 -9.58
C GLU A 114 18.78 16.14 -9.66
N LEU A 115 19.31 16.77 -8.61
CA LEU A 115 19.49 18.21 -8.55
C LEU A 115 20.30 18.72 -9.76
N ASN A 116 19.80 19.78 -10.39
CA ASN A 116 20.32 20.45 -11.59
C ASN A 116 20.07 19.74 -12.94
N VAL A 117 19.51 18.54 -13.01
CA VAL A 117 19.15 17.89 -14.29
C VAL A 117 17.72 18.24 -14.70
N SER A 118 17.56 19.21 -15.61
CA SER A 118 16.23 19.63 -16.11
C SER A 118 15.66 18.63 -17.13
N SER A 119 15.19 17.48 -16.62
CA SER A 119 14.56 16.41 -17.39
C SER A 119 13.04 16.53 -17.35
N VAL A 120 12.44 17.03 -18.43
CA VAL A 120 10.99 17.03 -18.63
C VAL A 120 10.52 15.70 -19.21
N ILE A 121 9.39 15.19 -18.72
CA ILE A 121 8.74 13.99 -19.27
C ILE A 121 7.83 14.44 -20.41
N ASN A 122 8.20 14.11 -21.65
CA ASN A 122 7.35 14.33 -22.82
C ASN A 122 6.44 13.12 -23.03
N ILE A 123 5.12 13.30 -22.92
CA ILE A 123 4.12 12.25 -23.09
C ILE A 123 3.32 12.46 -24.40
N LYS A 124 2.90 11.34 -24.97
CA LYS A 124 2.05 11.20 -26.17
C LYS A 124 1.02 12.33 -26.33
N GLY A 125 0.99 12.94 -27.50
CA GLY A 125 0.08 14.06 -27.79
C GLY A 125 0.53 15.39 -27.18
N ASN A 126 1.83 15.55 -26.93
CA ASN A 126 2.49 16.78 -26.51
C ASN A 126 2.01 17.31 -25.15
N VAL A 127 1.75 16.41 -24.20
CA VAL A 127 1.61 16.75 -22.79
C VAL A 127 2.99 16.70 -22.15
N VAL A 128 3.39 17.75 -21.44
CA VAL A 128 4.69 17.84 -20.77
C VAL A 128 4.48 17.75 -19.27
N ILE A 129 5.22 16.88 -18.59
CA ILE A 129 5.32 16.88 -17.12
C ILE A 129 6.70 17.41 -16.74
N THR A 130 6.73 18.53 -16.02
CA THR A 130 7.95 19.12 -15.46
C THR A 130 8.05 18.78 -13.96
N PRO A 131 9.08 18.05 -13.52
CA PRO A 131 9.33 17.86 -12.10
C PRO A 131 9.85 19.16 -11.47
N ILE A 132 9.37 19.47 -10.27
CA ILE A 132 9.81 20.59 -9.42
C ILE A 132 10.43 19.96 -8.18
N LEU A 133 11.76 19.83 -8.21
CA LEU A 133 12.54 19.28 -7.11
C LEU A 133 12.58 20.28 -5.96
N ILE A 134 12.17 19.85 -4.77
CA ILE A 134 12.26 20.64 -3.55
C ILE A 134 13.69 20.56 -3.02
N ASN A 135 14.34 21.71 -2.84
CA ASN A 135 15.71 21.78 -2.33
C ASN A 135 15.74 21.52 -0.82
N ARG A 136 16.01 20.29 -0.42
CA ARG A 136 16.54 20.06 0.94
C ARG A 136 18.01 20.49 0.93
N GLU A 137 18.37 21.36 1.86
CA GLU A 137 19.75 21.84 2.01
C GLU A 137 20.71 20.64 2.05
N LYS A 138 21.73 20.66 1.18
CA LYS A 138 22.84 19.71 1.30
C LYS A 138 23.60 20.06 2.57
N GLU A 139 23.31 19.36 3.67
CA GLU A 139 24.31 19.20 4.72
C GLU A 139 25.55 18.60 4.06
N ILE A 140 26.62 19.40 4.00
CA ILE A 140 27.84 19.03 3.32
C ILE A 140 28.52 17.96 4.18
N ILE A 141 28.24 16.69 3.84
CA ILE A 141 29.09 15.58 4.24
C ILE A 141 30.43 15.84 3.56
N THR A 142 31.39 16.38 4.32
CA THR A 142 32.76 16.54 3.86
C THR A 142 33.35 15.15 3.60
N GLU A 143 34.02 15.01 2.47
CA GLU A 143 34.65 13.76 2.02
C GLU A 143 35.92 13.46 2.85
N ASN A 144 35.72 13.15 4.14
CA ASN A 144 36.76 12.83 5.13
C ASN A 144 36.24 11.83 6.19
N SER A 145 35.35 10.91 5.78
CA SER A 145 34.82 9.84 6.64
C SER A 145 34.60 8.50 5.93
N ILE A 146 35.17 8.32 4.72
CA ILE A 146 35.23 7.03 4.02
C ILE A 146 36.70 6.74 3.63
N GLN A 147 37.52 6.51 4.64
CA GLN A 147 38.77 5.77 4.48
C GLN A 147 38.78 4.58 5.45
N GLN A 148 38.89 3.40 4.84
CA GLN A 148 39.40 2.13 5.37
C GLN A 148 39.23 1.84 6.87
N ASP A 149 38.31 0.93 7.18
CA ASP A 149 38.56 -0.10 8.19
C ASP A 149 38.06 -1.47 7.68
N TYR A 150 38.81 -2.01 6.71
CA TYR A 150 38.90 -3.46 6.53
C TYR A 150 40.07 -3.94 7.41
N ILE A 151 39.77 -4.56 8.54
CA ILE A 151 40.69 -5.51 9.19
C ILE A 151 39.89 -6.53 10.01
N THR A 152 40.26 -7.79 9.84
CA THR A 152 39.82 -8.94 10.64
C THR A 152 40.48 -8.90 12.01
N ASN A 153 39.71 -9.07 13.08
CA ASN A 153 40.29 -9.38 14.39
C ASN A 153 39.96 -10.83 14.77
N GLU A 154 40.95 -11.69 14.54
CA GLU A 154 41.14 -12.94 15.26
C GLU A 154 41.59 -12.65 16.72
N THR A 155 41.97 -13.68 17.46
CA THR A 155 42.18 -13.61 18.91
C THR A 155 43.45 -12.89 19.36
N ASN A 156 43.35 -12.15 20.48
CA ASN A 156 44.48 -11.50 21.15
C ASN A 156 45.53 -12.51 21.65
N VAL A 157 46.82 -12.22 21.43
CA VAL A 157 47.92 -12.69 22.29
C VAL A 157 48.94 -11.59 22.57
N ASN A 158 49.11 -11.30 23.87
CA ASN A 158 50.20 -10.60 24.57
C ASN A 158 51.45 -10.15 23.77
N ASN A 159 51.83 -8.87 23.89
CA ASN A 159 52.72 -8.48 25.00
C ASN A 159 52.95 -6.96 25.19
N LYS A 160 53.40 -6.58 26.39
CA LYS A 160 53.87 -5.22 26.73
C LYS A 160 55.36 -5.04 26.40
N ARG A 161 55.76 -3.87 25.90
CA ARG A 161 56.89 -3.11 26.49
C ARG A 161 56.94 -1.64 26.05
N VAL A 162 57.24 -0.78 27.03
CA VAL A 162 57.57 0.64 26.86
C VAL A 162 59.09 0.79 26.95
N ILE A 163 59.70 1.73 26.20
CA ILE A 163 60.94 2.44 26.56
C ILE A 163 61.04 3.75 25.73
N MET A 164 61.89 4.68 26.17
CA MET A 164 61.80 6.12 25.88
C MET A 164 62.75 6.64 24.79
N HIS A 165 62.39 7.81 24.24
CA HIS A 165 63.23 8.98 23.88
C HIS A 165 64.69 8.80 23.42
N ASN A 166 65.03 9.41 22.28
CA ASN A 166 66.07 10.47 22.12
C ASN A 166 66.41 10.69 20.62
N ASN A 167 66.94 11.84 20.15
CA ASN A 167 66.83 13.25 20.55
C ASN A 167 67.48 14.12 19.43
N ASN A 168 67.32 15.46 19.46
CA ASN A 168 68.13 16.47 18.72
C ASN A 168 68.02 16.45 17.17
N ASN A 169 68.35 17.48 16.38
CA ASN A 169 68.51 18.95 16.54
C ASN A 169 68.28 19.58 15.13
N ASN A 170 67.52 20.66 14.92
CA ASN A 170 67.75 22.09 15.24
C ASN A 170 68.43 22.86 14.07
N ASP A 171 68.06 24.16 13.90
CA ASP A 171 68.71 25.20 13.06
C ASP A 171 68.56 25.13 11.50
N MET A 172 68.41 26.23 10.72
CA MET A 172 68.20 27.67 11.06
C MET A 172 67.61 28.54 9.91
N ASN A 173 66.88 29.60 10.29
CA ASN A 173 66.79 30.97 9.72
C ASN A 173 66.40 31.30 8.24
N ASN A 174 65.23 31.97 8.15
CA ASN A 174 64.99 33.35 7.63
C ASN A 174 65.02 33.74 6.12
N ASN A 175 63.85 34.25 5.70
CA ASN A 175 63.58 35.53 4.98
C ASN A 175 64.19 35.82 3.58
N ASN A 176 63.33 36.08 2.56
CA ASN A 176 62.93 37.47 2.21
C ASN A 176 61.83 37.57 1.09
N ASP A 177 61.18 38.75 1.03
CA ASP A 177 60.60 39.50 -0.11
C ASP A 177 59.47 38.98 -1.04
N MET A 178 58.25 39.46 -0.74
CA MET A 178 57.26 40.19 -1.59
C MET A 178 57.00 39.93 -3.10
N ASN A 179 55.69 39.76 -3.38
CA ASN A 179 54.84 40.42 -4.40
C ASN A 179 54.94 40.16 -5.93
N ASN A 180 53.77 39.80 -6.49
CA ASN A 180 53.13 40.26 -7.74
C ASN A 180 53.87 40.21 -9.09
N ASN A 181 53.27 39.53 -10.08
CA ASN A 181 52.36 40.21 -11.04
C ASN A 181 51.59 39.25 -11.97
N ASN A 182 50.60 39.79 -12.68
CA ASN A 182 49.75 39.08 -13.64
C ASN A 182 50.26 39.18 -15.10
N ASP A 183 49.77 38.27 -15.95
CA ASP A 183 49.44 38.35 -17.38
C ASP A 183 50.32 39.15 -18.39
N ILE A 184 50.63 38.53 -19.55
CA ILE A 184 50.11 38.94 -20.88
C ILE A 184 50.58 38.02 -22.04
N ASN A 185 49.61 37.68 -22.90
CA ASN A 185 49.61 37.14 -24.28
C ASN A 185 50.91 36.80 -25.05
N ASN A 186 50.93 35.60 -25.67
CA ASN A 186 51.52 35.22 -26.98
C ASN A 186 51.17 33.73 -27.27
N ILE A 187 51.06 33.18 -28.50
CA ILE A 187 50.93 33.71 -29.89
C ILE A 187 50.23 32.64 -30.77
N ASN A 188 49.83 32.95 -32.01
CA ASN A 188 49.27 31.99 -33.00
C ASN A 188 50.23 31.71 -34.16
N ASN A 189 50.18 30.49 -34.75
CA ASN A 189 49.88 30.23 -36.18
C ASN A 189 50.08 28.75 -36.62
N GLU A 190 49.08 28.22 -37.36
CA GLU A 190 49.21 27.51 -38.67
C GLU A 190 50.10 26.23 -38.82
N ILE A 191 49.85 25.27 -39.74
CA ILE A 191 48.76 25.01 -40.70
C ILE A 191 48.74 23.50 -41.06
N ASN A 192 47.55 22.91 -41.30
CA ASN A 192 47.21 22.19 -42.55
C ASN A 192 45.81 21.55 -42.55
N LEU A 193 45.18 21.59 -43.71
CA LEU A 193 43.94 20.91 -44.08
C LEU A 193 44.19 20.11 -45.35
N ILE A 194 43.53 18.97 -45.52
CA ILE A 194 43.19 18.43 -46.84
C ILE A 194 41.69 18.17 -46.86
N VAL A 195 41.05 18.52 -47.97
CA VAL A 195 39.61 18.44 -48.23
C VAL A 195 39.43 17.71 -49.54
N GLU A 196 38.53 16.73 -49.59
CA GLU A 196 37.71 16.33 -50.75
C GLU A 196 36.92 15.04 -50.41
N ASP A 197 35.92 14.61 -51.19
CA ASP A 197 34.56 15.17 -51.37
C ASP A 197 33.65 14.03 -51.93
N ASN A 198 32.32 14.23 -51.96
CA ASN A 198 31.34 13.49 -52.79
C ASN A 198 30.95 12.01 -52.52
N LYS A 199 29.66 11.84 -52.17
CA LYS A 199 28.63 10.99 -52.85
C LYS A 199 28.45 9.47 -52.55
N THR A 200 27.34 9.23 -51.82
CA THR A 200 26.22 8.29 -52.14
C THR A 200 26.29 6.76 -51.92
N SER A 201 25.10 6.23 -51.58
CA SER A 201 24.58 4.84 -51.60
C SER A 201 25.04 3.81 -50.53
N GLU A 202 24.05 3.39 -49.74
CA GLU A 202 23.73 2.02 -49.28
C GLU A 202 24.86 1.06 -48.83
N ASN A 203 24.83 0.65 -47.56
CA ASN A 203 24.31 -0.69 -47.21
C ASN A 203 24.07 -0.91 -45.69
N ASN A 204 23.41 -2.03 -45.37
CA ASN A 204 23.02 -2.43 -44.01
C ASN A 204 24.19 -2.89 -43.13
N PHE A 205 24.06 -2.73 -41.80
CA PHE A 205 24.62 -3.67 -40.81
C PHE A 205 23.76 -3.71 -39.54
N THR A 206 23.66 -4.89 -38.93
CA THR A 206 22.88 -5.16 -37.71
C THR A 206 23.68 -5.99 -36.70
N GLU A 207 23.42 -5.72 -35.41
CA GLU A 207 23.55 -6.58 -34.22
C GLU A 207 24.45 -7.83 -34.27
N GLU A 208 25.44 -7.89 -33.36
CA GLU A 208 25.83 -9.14 -32.69
C GLU A 208 26.48 -8.87 -31.32
N MET A 209 26.72 -9.93 -30.52
CA MET A 209 27.11 -9.96 -29.09
C MET A 209 26.00 -9.55 -28.08
N TYR A 210 25.55 -10.39 -27.14
CA TYR A 210 25.91 -11.77 -26.79
C TYR A 210 24.66 -12.63 -26.51
N SER A 211 24.58 -13.80 -27.15
CA SER A 211 23.96 -15.01 -26.57
C SER A 211 24.21 -16.24 -27.45
N ASN A 212 25.04 -17.17 -26.99
CA ASN A 212 24.76 -18.61 -26.96
C ASN A 212 26.03 -19.45 -26.71
N ASN A 213 25.93 -20.43 -25.81
CA ASN A 213 26.50 -21.75 -26.06
C ASN A 213 25.85 -22.79 -25.14
N MET A 214 25.13 -23.75 -25.70
CA MET A 214 24.64 -24.90 -24.94
C MET A 214 24.58 -26.19 -25.76
N LEU A 215 25.00 -27.27 -25.10
CA LEU A 215 24.62 -28.68 -25.30
C LEU A 215 25.29 -29.56 -26.39
N LYS A 216 25.71 -30.74 -25.86
CA LYS A 216 25.73 -32.09 -26.46
C LYS A 216 26.82 -32.48 -27.47
N LYS A 217 27.79 -33.29 -26.97
CA LYS A 217 28.32 -34.45 -27.71
C LYS A 217 28.53 -35.68 -26.81
N ARG A 218 27.76 -36.73 -27.13
CA ARG A 218 27.91 -38.20 -26.97
C ARG A 218 28.55 -38.86 -25.72
N ARG A 219 27.81 -39.88 -25.24
CA ARG A 219 28.15 -41.00 -24.34
C ARG A 219 29.54 -41.64 -24.55
N LEU A 220 30.09 -42.18 -23.46
CA LEU A 220 30.79 -43.49 -23.42
C LEU A 220 30.50 -44.17 -22.06
N LYS A 221 30.76 -45.48 -21.93
CA LYS A 221 30.52 -46.28 -20.71
C LYS A 221 31.84 -46.73 -20.07
N MET A 222 31.92 -46.71 -18.75
CA MET A 222 32.50 -47.80 -17.94
C MET A 222 31.80 -47.80 -16.57
N SER A 223 32.32 -48.52 -15.56
CA SER A 223 31.60 -48.84 -14.32
C SER A 223 32.56 -49.36 -13.24
N LEU A 224 32.05 -49.57 -12.01
CA LEU A 224 32.74 -50.17 -10.83
C LEU A 224 33.71 -49.18 -10.11
N ILE A 225 33.99 -49.24 -8.79
CA ILE A 225 33.53 -50.14 -7.71
C ILE A 225 33.64 -49.50 -6.28
N ASP A 226 32.77 -49.94 -5.35
CA ASP A 226 32.83 -50.00 -3.86
C ASP A 226 33.15 -48.77 -2.95
N THR A 227 33.22 -49.03 -1.63
CA THR A 227 32.85 -48.17 -0.47
C THR A 227 33.83 -48.32 0.74
N PRO A 228 33.44 -48.28 2.05
CA PRO A 228 33.10 -47.14 2.93
C PRO A 228 34.09 -46.96 4.13
N ASN A 229 33.61 -46.51 5.31
CA ASN A 229 34.19 -46.60 6.69
C ASN A 229 35.27 -45.57 7.13
N ASP A 230 35.40 -45.17 8.41
CA ASP A 230 34.43 -45.16 9.55
C ASP A 230 34.84 -44.19 10.71
N ASN A 231 34.01 -44.12 11.75
CA ASN A 231 34.10 -43.34 13.01
C ASN A 231 35.36 -43.53 13.90
N ILE A 232 35.57 -42.62 14.87
CA ILE A 232 35.67 -42.91 16.34
C ILE A 232 35.69 -41.61 17.21
N ASN A 233 35.30 -41.73 18.49
CA ASN A 233 35.12 -40.64 19.47
C ASN A 233 36.41 -40.30 20.25
N ASP A 234 36.39 -39.25 21.10
CA ASP A 234 36.25 -39.46 22.56
C ASP A 234 36.04 -38.16 23.39
N SER A 235 35.63 -38.34 24.65
CA SER A 235 35.20 -37.31 25.61
C SER A 235 36.25 -37.00 26.70
N ILE A 236 36.09 -35.89 27.43
CA ILE A 236 36.41 -35.78 28.88
C ILE A 236 35.74 -34.55 29.52
N ASN A 237 35.47 -34.60 30.83
CA ASN A 237 34.88 -33.51 31.63
C ASN A 237 35.95 -32.46 32.05
N ASP A 238 35.53 -31.30 32.56
CA ASP A 238 35.67 -31.08 34.01
C ASP A 238 34.82 -29.92 34.57
N ASN A 239 34.66 -29.91 35.89
CA ASN A 239 33.89 -28.91 36.65
C ASN A 239 34.76 -27.70 37.06
N ILE A 240 34.12 -26.60 37.45
CA ILE A 240 34.44 -25.84 38.69
C ILE A 240 33.30 -24.85 39.00
N ASN A 241 32.94 -24.72 40.27
CA ASN A 241 32.02 -23.70 40.77
C ASN A 241 32.77 -22.38 41.04
N ASP A 242 32.06 -21.27 41.21
CA ASP A 242 32.16 -20.58 42.50
C ASP A 242 30.96 -19.66 42.77
N ASN A 243 30.51 -19.65 44.03
CA ASN A 243 29.46 -18.75 44.54
C ASN A 243 30.12 -17.69 45.44
N ILE A 244 29.76 -16.41 45.26
CA ILE A 244 29.86 -15.43 46.36
C ILE A 244 28.55 -14.64 46.45
N ASN A 245 27.80 -14.90 47.52
CA ASN A 245 26.70 -14.06 48.00
C ASN A 245 27.25 -13.15 49.11
N VAL A 246 26.83 -11.89 49.14
CA VAL A 246 26.77 -11.06 50.36
C VAL A 246 25.49 -10.24 50.29
N ASN A 247 24.70 -10.26 51.36
CA ASN A 247 23.44 -9.53 51.51
C ASN A 247 23.62 -8.27 52.38
N ASP A 248 22.48 -7.63 52.68
CA ASP A 248 22.19 -6.85 53.90
C ASP A 248 22.73 -5.39 53.97
N ASN A 249 22.02 -4.39 54.53
CA ASN A 249 20.58 -4.23 54.79
C ASN A 249 20.25 -2.74 55.15
N ASP A 250 18.96 -2.49 55.43
CA ASP A 250 18.41 -1.47 56.35
C ASP A 250 18.27 0.02 55.93
N ASN A 251 17.02 0.34 55.56
CA ASN A 251 16.08 1.24 56.28
C ASN A 251 16.25 2.78 56.32
N ASP A 252 15.17 3.43 55.84
CA ASP A 252 14.26 4.30 56.61
C ASP A 252 14.13 5.84 56.37
N ASN A 253 12.84 6.21 56.22
CA ASN A 253 12.16 7.46 56.56
C ASN A 253 12.36 8.76 55.73
N ASP A 254 11.40 8.97 54.82
CA ASP A 254 10.58 10.18 54.64
C ASP A 254 11.08 11.53 55.19
N ASN A 255 11.27 12.51 54.29
CA ASN A 255 10.38 13.70 54.14
C ASN A 255 10.99 14.74 53.18
N ASP A 256 10.41 14.97 51.99
CA ASP A 256 10.51 16.28 51.28
C ASP A 256 9.54 16.46 50.08
N LYS A 257 8.23 16.24 50.28
CA LYS A 257 7.22 16.52 49.24
C LYS A 257 6.97 18.02 49.07
N ASP A 258 7.83 18.70 48.32
CA ASP A 258 7.46 19.94 47.58
C ASP A 258 8.48 20.43 46.51
N LYS A 259 9.67 19.82 46.37
CA LYS A 259 10.73 20.31 45.45
C LYS A 259 10.55 19.91 43.97
N ASP A 260 9.90 18.79 43.68
CA ASP A 260 9.85 18.21 42.32
C ASP A 260 9.06 19.03 41.29
N SER A 261 8.07 19.83 41.75
CA SER A 261 7.20 20.62 40.87
C SER A 261 7.93 21.75 40.14
N LEU A 262 8.97 22.33 40.78
CA LEU A 262 9.78 23.41 40.23
C LEU A 262 10.87 22.88 39.28
N ILE A 263 11.49 21.74 39.61
CA ILE A 263 12.52 21.10 38.78
C ILE A 263 11.94 20.58 37.46
N MET A 264 10.72 20.04 37.47
CA MET A 264 10.07 19.53 36.24
C MET A 264 9.63 20.62 35.25
N ASN A 265 9.60 21.90 35.64
CA ASN A 265 9.27 23.01 34.74
C ASN A 265 10.52 23.64 34.11
N SER A 266 11.65 23.72 34.81
CA SER A 266 12.93 24.15 34.20
C SER A 266 13.44 23.11 33.20
N ILE A 267 13.36 21.81 33.53
CA ILE A 267 13.73 20.71 32.62
C ILE A 267 12.89 20.75 31.32
N LYS A 268 11.62 21.15 31.36
CA LYS A 268 10.78 21.30 30.16
C LYS A 268 11.24 22.41 29.20
N GLN A 269 11.99 23.41 29.67
CA GLN A 269 12.53 24.47 28.82
C GLN A 269 13.94 24.16 28.32
N THR A 270 14.75 23.42 29.09
CA THR A 270 16.10 23.02 28.67
C THR A 270 16.11 21.79 27.76
N ILE A 271 15.07 20.95 27.74
CA ILE A 271 14.89 19.89 26.74
C ILE A 271 14.37 20.48 25.40
N VAL A 272 15.12 21.43 24.85
CA VAL A 272 15.25 21.54 23.39
C VAL A 272 16.07 20.33 22.97
N LYS A 273 15.38 19.20 22.75
CA LYS A 273 16.01 18.01 22.16
C LYS A 273 16.68 18.42 20.85
N GLU A 274 17.97 18.16 20.75
CA GLU A 274 18.64 17.98 19.46
C GLU A 274 17.95 16.81 18.75
N LYS A 275 16.89 17.13 18.00
CA LYS A 275 16.29 16.22 17.05
C LYS A 275 17.37 15.97 16.00
N LYS A 276 18.05 14.81 16.08
CA LYS A 276 18.75 14.26 14.91
C LYS A 276 17.75 14.32 13.75
N LYS A 277 18.07 15.11 12.73
CA LYS A 277 17.15 15.39 11.62
C LYS A 277 16.73 14.05 11.02
N LYS A 278 15.43 13.88 10.73
CA LYS A 278 14.97 12.76 9.92
C LYS A 278 15.80 12.71 8.64
N LYS A 279 16.27 11.53 8.25
CA LYS A 279 17.01 11.29 7.01
C LYS A 279 16.07 11.34 5.79
N GLY A 280 15.47 12.51 5.56
CA GLY A 280 14.38 12.73 4.64
C GLY A 280 14.83 12.82 3.18
N PHE A 281 14.17 12.06 2.31
CA PHE A 281 14.41 12.04 0.86
C PHE A 281 14.02 13.36 0.19
N GLN A 282 14.44 13.58 -1.06
CA GLN A 282 13.97 14.74 -1.82
C GLN A 282 12.48 14.59 -2.16
N ASN A 283 11.72 15.69 -2.03
CA ASN A 283 10.34 15.76 -2.49
C ASN A 283 10.26 16.41 -3.87
N ILE A 284 9.26 16.03 -4.65
CA ILE A 284 9.03 16.46 -6.03
C ILE A 284 7.55 16.79 -6.21
N CYS A 285 7.28 18.05 -6.55
CA CYS A 285 5.98 18.48 -7.09
C CYS A 285 6.00 18.33 -8.62
N TYR A 286 4.85 18.20 -9.27
CA TYR A 286 4.79 18.03 -10.73
C TYR A 286 3.88 19.08 -11.37
N LEU A 287 4.41 19.83 -12.34
CA LEU A 287 3.63 20.66 -13.25
C LEU A 287 3.28 19.84 -14.50
N ILE A 288 2.00 19.69 -14.80
CA ILE A 288 1.49 19.15 -16.06
C ILE A 288 1.08 20.32 -16.95
N GLU A 289 1.60 20.38 -18.17
CA GLU A 289 1.24 21.33 -19.21
C GLU A 289 0.62 20.59 -20.40
N CYS A 290 -0.63 20.95 -20.74
CA CYS A 290 -1.34 20.39 -21.90
C CYS A 290 -0.81 20.97 -23.22
N PRO A 291 -1.05 20.31 -24.37
CA PRO A 291 -0.75 20.88 -25.67
C PRO A 291 -1.49 22.21 -25.90
N HIS A 292 -0.83 23.16 -26.57
CA HIS A 292 -1.48 24.37 -27.06
C HIS A 292 -2.52 24.05 -28.14
N THR A 293 -3.59 24.81 -28.19
CA THR A 293 -4.58 24.79 -29.28
C THR A 293 -4.07 25.66 -30.43
N PRO A 294 -3.86 25.12 -31.65
CA PRO A 294 -3.60 25.93 -32.83
C PRO A 294 -4.79 26.85 -33.13
N GLY A 295 -4.51 28.10 -33.48
CA GLY A 295 -5.55 29.07 -33.85
C GLY A 295 -6.37 28.64 -35.07
N LYS A 296 -7.57 29.20 -35.22
CA LYS A 296 -8.43 28.93 -36.38
C LYS A 296 -7.77 29.44 -37.65
N PHE A 297 -7.47 28.55 -38.58
CA PHE A 297 -7.00 28.90 -39.93
C PHE A 297 -8.18 29.42 -40.78
N TYR A 298 -7.93 30.46 -41.57
CA TYR A 298 -8.91 31.13 -42.44
C TYR A 298 -8.56 30.91 -43.93
N PRO A 299 -9.17 29.93 -44.62
CA PRO A 299 -8.89 29.64 -46.02
C PRO A 299 -9.09 30.84 -46.97
N GLU A 300 -10.03 31.74 -46.67
CA GLU A 300 -10.28 32.92 -47.51
C GLU A 300 -9.18 33.99 -47.37
N LYS A 301 -8.60 34.19 -46.18
CA LYS A 301 -7.41 35.05 -46.02
C LYS A 301 -6.22 34.46 -46.80
N ALA A 302 -6.03 33.15 -46.73
CA ALA A 302 -4.96 32.45 -47.43
C ALA A 302 -5.10 32.54 -48.96
N LYS A 303 -6.33 32.41 -49.49
CA LYS A 303 -6.65 32.67 -50.91
C LYS A 303 -6.36 34.12 -51.31
N GLN A 304 -6.75 35.11 -50.51
CA GLN A 304 -6.49 36.53 -50.77
C GLN A 304 -4.99 36.86 -50.82
N LEU A 305 -4.16 36.10 -50.10
CA LEU A 305 -2.70 36.19 -50.12
C LEU A 305 -2.05 35.29 -51.21
N ASN A 306 -2.85 34.72 -52.13
CA ASN A 306 -2.41 33.82 -53.21
C ASN A 306 -1.62 32.58 -52.73
N ILE A 307 -1.92 32.08 -51.53
CA ILE A 307 -1.25 30.91 -50.96
C ILE A 307 -1.85 29.63 -51.57
N PRO A 308 -1.05 28.74 -52.20
CA PRO A 308 -1.57 27.48 -52.73
C PRO A 308 -2.10 26.58 -51.61
N SER A 309 -3.27 25.99 -51.83
CA SER A 309 -3.90 25.06 -50.88
C SER A 309 -3.08 23.77 -50.69
N GLY A 310 -3.30 23.08 -49.57
CA GLY A 310 -2.56 21.87 -49.21
C GLY A 310 -1.34 22.17 -48.32
N LYS A 311 -0.13 21.83 -48.78
CA LYS A 311 1.10 21.81 -47.95
C LYS A 311 1.31 23.12 -47.16
N TYR A 312 1.18 24.28 -47.81
CA TYR A 312 1.43 25.57 -47.19
C TYR A 312 0.41 25.92 -46.08
N TYR A 313 -0.86 25.52 -46.25
CA TYR A 313 -1.90 25.69 -45.23
C TYR A 313 -1.56 24.88 -43.97
N GLY A 314 -1.02 23.66 -44.14
CA GLY A 314 -0.54 22.83 -43.03
C GLY A 314 0.64 23.45 -42.28
N ILE A 315 1.61 24.05 -42.99
CA ILE A 315 2.78 24.69 -42.37
C ILE A 315 2.35 25.94 -41.58
N LEU A 316 1.54 26.83 -42.16
CA LEU A 316 1.03 28.02 -41.47
C LEU A 316 0.16 27.65 -40.25
N LYS A 317 -0.72 26.65 -40.38
CA LYS A 317 -1.51 26.12 -39.26
C LYS A 317 -0.67 25.45 -38.17
N SER A 318 0.55 24.99 -38.49
CA SER A 318 1.52 24.48 -37.51
C SER A 318 2.28 25.58 -36.76
N GLY A 319 1.96 26.86 -36.98
CA GLY A 319 2.65 28.00 -36.37
C GLY A 319 4.00 28.34 -37.02
N LYS A 320 4.29 27.82 -38.22
CA LYS A 320 5.52 28.10 -38.95
C LYS A 320 5.25 29.03 -40.14
N SER A 321 6.03 30.10 -40.24
CA SER A 321 6.01 31.01 -41.40
C SER A 321 6.43 30.27 -42.67
N ILE A 322 5.98 30.78 -43.83
CA ILE A 322 6.38 30.29 -45.16
C ILE A 322 6.92 31.44 -46.00
N THR A 323 7.70 31.14 -47.03
CA THR A 323 8.14 32.12 -48.02
C THR A 323 7.64 31.69 -49.40
N ILE A 324 6.89 32.55 -50.07
CA ILE A 324 6.34 32.37 -51.43
C ILE A 324 6.57 33.68 -52.20
N ASN A 325 7.06 33.60 -53.43
CA ASN A 325 7.29 34.76 -54.31
C ASN A 325 8.08 35.90 -53.64
N ASN A 326 9.18 35.54 -52.95
CA ASN A 326 10.04 36.42 -52.13
C ASN A 326 9.34 37.16 -50.97
N ARG A 327 8.08 36.85 -50.66
CA ARG A 327 7.36 37.35 -49.49
C ARG A 327 7.29 36.28 -48.42
N THR A 328 7.72 36.61 -47.20
CA THR A 328 7.41 35.82 -46.01
C THR A 328 5.96 36.09 -45.59
N ILE A 329 5.24 35.02 -45.27
CA ILE A 329 3.87 35.05 -44.75
C ILE A 329 3.90 34.37 -43.39
N HIS A 330 3.35 35.03 -42.39
CA HIS A 330 3.35 34.59 -41.01
C HIS A 330 2.04 33.88 -40.66
N PRO A 331 2.01 32.98 -39.65
CA PRO A 331 0.78 32.31 -39.23
C PRO A 331 -0.35 33.30 -38.92
N GLU A 332 -0.04 34.42 -38.27
CA GLU A 332 -1.02 35.45 -37.86
C GLU A 332 -1.68 36.21 -39.02
N ASP A 333 -1.12 36.16 -40.24
CA ASP A 333 -1.79 36.67 -41.44
C ASP A 333 -3.08 35.86 -41.76
N VAL A 334 -3.10 34.56 -41.41
CA VAL A 334 -4.12 33.60 -41.85
C VAL A 334 -4.74 32.76 -40.72
N CYS A 335 -4.22 32.83 -39.50
CA CYS A 335 -4.69 32.13 -38.32
C CYS A 335 -5.08 33.12 -37.22
N ASP A 336 -5.98 32.70 -36.32
CA ASP A 336 -6.00 33.27 -34.97
C ASP A 336 -4.68 32.97 -34.23
N LYS A 337 -4.43 33.66 -33.11
CA LYS A 337 -3.35 33.30 -32.19
C LYS A 337 -3.60 31.91 -31.60
N ASN A 338 -2.53 31.15 -31.37
CA ASN A 338 -2.62 29.91 -30.61
C ASN A 338 -3.09 30.21 -29.18
N ILE A 339 -3.89 29.32 -28.61
CA ILE A 339 -4.29 29.36 -27.21
C ILE A 339 -3.36 28.43 -26.45
N ASP A 340 -2.68 28.94 -25.43
CA ASP A 340 -1.79 28.16 -24.57
C ASP A 340 -2.51 26.95 -23.95
N GLY A 341 -1.74 25.90 -23.62
CA GLY A 341 -2.26 24.77 -22.87
C GLY A 341 -2.63 25.16 -21.44
N ARG A 342 -3.68 24.53 -20.89
CA ARG A 342 -3.98 24.60 -19.45
C ARG A 342 -2.87 23.90 -18.66
N LYS A 343 -2.56 24.45 -17.49
CA LYS A 343 -1.62 23.88 -16.52
C LYS A 343 -2.31 23.29 -15.30
N THR A 344 -1.66 22.32 -14.68
CA THR A 344 -2.08 21.68 -13.44
C THR A 344 -0.87 21.38 -12.59
N LEU A 345 -0.93 21.69 -11.29
CA LEU A 345 0.17 21.47 -10.35
C LEU A 345 -0.22 20.39 -9.33
N ILE A 346 0.65 19.42 -9.10
CA ILE A 346 0.50 18.38 -8.07
C ILE A 346 1.51 18.68 -6.96
N ILE A 347 1.00 18.88 -5.74
CA ILE A 347 1.79 19.27 -4.56
C ILE A 347 1.71 18.17 -3.50
N ASP A 348 2.88 17.72 -3.04
CA ASP A 348 3.02 16.81 -1.91
C ASP A 348 4.30 17.14 -1.13
N LEU A 349 4.14 17.62 0.10
CA LEU A 349 5.21 18.13 0.96
C LEU A 349 5.09 17.52 2.37
N GLU A 350 6.19 17.50 3.12
CA GLU A 350 6.25 16.85 4.44
C GLU A 350 6.49 17.79 5.62
N ASN A 351 7.09 18.97 5.40
CA ASN A 351 7.47 19.91 6.46
C ASN A 351 7.42 21.38 5.99
N GLU A 352 7.63 22.32 6.91
CA GLU A 352 7.52 23.76 6.64
C GLU A 352 8.65 24.35 5.77
N ASN A 353 9.84 23.74 5.74
CA ASN A 353 10.90 24.16 4.80
C ASN A 353 10.45 23.85 3.37
N ASP A 354 9.95 22.63 3.12
CA ASP A 354 9.43 22.22 1.81
C ASP A 354 8.35 23.20 1.27
N ILE A 355 7.54 23.82 2.16
CA ILE A 355 6.55 24.86 1.80
C ILE A 355 7.26 26.11 1.27
N ASN A 356 8.22 26.63 2.03
CA ASN A 356 8.95 27.85 1.70
C ASN A 356 9.76 27.68 0.40
N ASP A 357 10.43 26.53 0.23
CA ASP A 357 11.20 26.20 -0.97
C ASP A 357 10.31 26.14 -2.22
N LEU A 358 9.16 25.47 -2.16
CA LEU A 358 8.20 25.45 -3.27
C LEU A 358 7.70 26.86 -3.60
N ILE A 359 7.30 27.64 -2.60
CA ILE A 359 6.77 28.99 -2.81
C ILE A 359 7.82 29.92 -3.43
N ASN A 360 9.08 29.83 -2.98
CA ASN A 360 10.18 30.60 -3.54
C ASN A 360 10.49 30.20 -4.98
N HIS A 361 10.51 28.89 -5.28
CA HIS A 361 10.74 28.38 -6.64
C HIS A 361 9.62 28.77 -7.62
N LEU A 362 8.35 28.70 -7.18
CA LEU A 362 7.20 29.13 -7.97
C LEU A 362 7.24 30.63 -8.27
N LYS A 363 7.56 31.47 -7.27
CA LYS A 363 7.74 32.92 -7.46
C LYS A 363 8.88 33.26 -8.41
N TYR A 364 10.03 32.57 -8.30
CA TYR A 364 11.21 32.84 -9.12
C TYR A 364 10.96 32.66 -10.63
N LYS A 365 10.00 31.81 -11.03
CA LYS A 365 9.56 31.67 -12.43
C LYS A 365 8.03 31.71 -12.54
N GLU A 366 7.41 32.73 -11.94
CA GLU A 366 5.95 32.84 -11.83
C GLU A 366 5.20 32.65 -13.18
N ILE A 367 5.70 33.29 -14.25
CA ILE A 367 5.12 33.19 -15.60
C ILE A 367 5.22 31.76 -16.18
N LEU A 368 6.24 30.98 -15.81
CA LEU A 368 6.39 29.59 -16.26
C LEU A 368 5.40 28.66 -15.55
N TYR A 369 5.22 28.84 -14.24
CA TYR A 369 4.46 27.92 -13.39
C TYR A 369 2.97 28.27 -13.23
N LEU A 370 2.62 29.57 -13.11
CA LEU A 370 1.27 30.00 -12.75
C LEU A 370 0.44 30.50 -13.94
N LYS A 371 1.06 30.89 -15.06
CA LYS A 371 0.33 31.34 -16.26
C LYS A 371 -0.52 30.19 -16.83
N ASN A 372 -1.83 30.39 -16.93
CA ASN A 372 -2.81 29.39 -17.38
C ASN A 372 -2.93 28.15 -16.45
N LEU A 373 -2.51 28.27 -15.18
CA LEU A 373 -2.80 27.27 -14.15
C LEU A 373 -4.30 27.22 -13.88
N GLU A 374 -4.89 26.03 -13.92
CA GLU A 374 -6.33 25.80 -13.73
C GLU A 374 -6.61 25.07 -12.41
N TYR A 375 -5.82 24.04 -12.11
CA TYR A 375 -5.98 23.17 -10.94
C TYR A 375 -4.68 23.03 -10.15
N ILE A 376 -4.81 22.96 -8.82
CA ILE A 376 -3.76 22.49 -7.92
C ILE A 376 -4.32 21.30 -7.14
N PHE A 377 -3.60 20.18 -7.13
CA PHE A 377 -3.97 18.98 -6.38
C PHE A 377 -3.04 18.81 -5.18
N HIS A 378 -3.60 18.92 -3.96
CA HIS A 378 -2.84 18.86 -2.71
C HIS A 378 -2.93 17.44 -2.11
N LEU A 379 -1.82 16.71 -2.14
CA LEU A 379 -1.65 15.36 -1.59
C LEU A 379 -0.99 15.37 -0.20
N SER A 380 -0.36 16.50 0.17
CA SER A 380 0.24 16.75 1.48
C SER A 380 -0.71 16.43 2.65
N ASN A 381 -0.17 16.22 3.85
CA ASN A 381 -1.01 15.99 5.03
C ASN A 381 -1.78 17.27 5.44
N GLU A 382 -2.74 17.13 6.37
CA GLU A 382 -3.55 18.26 6.83
C GLU A 382 -2.75 19.32 7.63
N GLU A 383 -1.63 18.95 8.24
CA GLU A 383 -0.73 19.86 8.95
C GLU A 383 -0.11 20.88 7.98
N ILE A 384 0.36 20.41 6.82
CA ILE A 384 0.86 21.24 5.72
C ILE A 384 -0.28 22.03 5.06
N ILE A 385 -1.39 21.38 4.73
CA ILE A 385 -2.53 22.02 4.02
C ILE A 385 -3.19 23.12 4.88
N ASN A 386 -3.11 23.02 6.21
CA ASN A 386 -3.59 24.03 7.16
C ASN A 386 -2.51 25.03 7.62
N ASN A 387 -1.23 24.88 7.23
CA ASN A 387 -0.20 25.87 7.52
C ASN A 387 -0.58 27.22 6.90
N LYS A 388 -0.41 28.31 7.66
CA LYS A 388 -0.85 29.65 7.24
C LYS A 388 -0.14 30.11 5.96
N ILE A 389 1.18 29.95 5.86
CA ILE A 389 1.97 30.39 4.70
C ILE A 389 1.51 29.64 3.43
N TYR A 390 1.23 28.34 3.58
CA TYR A 390 0.70 27.49 2.50
C TYR A 390 -0.69 27.96 2.03
N LYS A 391 -1.62 28.16 2.97
CA LYS A 391 -2.98 28.64 2.66
C LYS A 391 -2.97 30.03 2.02
N ASP A 392 -2.31 30.99 2.64
CA ASP A 392 -2.27 32.39 2.21
C ASP A 392 -1.68 32.52 0.79
N PHE A 393 -0.73 31.66 0.41
CA PHE A 393 -0.20 31.60 -0.96
C PHE A 393 -1.14 30.90 -1.93
N PHE A 394 -1.47 29.61 -1.72
CA PHE A 394 -2.15 28.80 -2.74
C PHE A 394 -3.63 29.15 -2.93
N LEU A 395 -4.34 29.52 -1.85
CA LEU A 395 -5.72 30.02 -1.94
C LEU A 395 -5.77 31.49 -2.42
N GLY A 396 -4.65 32.20 -2.38
CA GLY A 396 -4.51 33.56 -2.94
C GLY A 396 -4.39 33.61 -4.47
N ILE A 397 -4.13 32.48 -5.15
CA ILE A 397 -3.95 32.44 -6.60
C ILE A 397 -5.31 32.53 -7.31
N LYS A 398 -5.57 33.68 -7.94
CA LYS A 398 -6.85 33.98 -8.61
C LYS A 398 -7.14 32.99 -9.74
N ASN A 399 -8.41 32.62 -9.87
CA ASN A 399 -8.97 31.74 -10.91
C ASN A 399 -8.45 30.27 -10.89
N VAL A 400 -7.76 29.85 -9.82
CA VAL A 400 -7.23 28.48 -9.67
C VAL A 400 -8.10 27.65 -8.73
N LYS A 401 -8.32 26.38 -9.08
CA LYS A 401 -9.09 25.40 -8.29
C LYS A 401 -8.15 24.56 -7.42
N ASN A 402 -8.15 24.86 -6.12
CA ASN A 402 -7.37 24.17 -5.10
C ASN A 402 -8.10 22.90 -4.61
N VAL A 403 -7.65 21.71 -5.02
CA VAL A 403 -8.31 20.41 -4.80
C VAL A 403 -7.58 19.59 -3.73
N LYS A 404 -8.23 19.37 -2.58
CA LYS A 404 -7.68 18.58 -1.47
C LYS A 404 -7.89 17.08 -1.74
N CYS A 405 -6.79 16.36 -1.94
CA CYS A 405 -6.77 14.92 -2.30
C CYS A 405 -6.53 14.00 -1.10
N ASN A 406 -6.08 14.55 0.02
CA ASN A 406 -5.81 13.83 1.26
C ASN A 406 -6.81 14.29 2.31
N LEU A 407 -7.68 13.39 2.76
CA LEU A 407 -8.74 13.67 3.72
C LEU A 407 -8.48 12.88 5.01
N SER A 408 -8.63 13.53 6.18
CA SER A 408 -8.55 12.83 7.46
C SER A 408 -9.89 12.17 7.84
N ASN A 409 -10.17 12.06 9.14
CA ASN A 409 -10.98 10.98 9.72
C ASN A 409 -12.42 10.87 9.19
N ASP A 410 -13.04 11.94 8.70
CA ASP A 410 -14.38 11.87 8.09
C ASP A 410 -14.42 11.13 6.74
N SER A 411 -13.28 10.95 6.07
CA SER A 411 -13.19 10.15 4.83
C SER A 411 -13.04 8.64 5.04
N LEU A 412 -12.78 8.22 6.29
CA LEU A 412 -12.73 6.81 6.70
C LEU A 412 -14.10 6.12 6.57
N LYS A 413 -15.14 6.90 6.29
CA LYS A 413 -16.54 6.51 6.21
C LYS A 413 -16.85 5.62 5.00
N ILE A 414 -16.14 5.75 3.89
CA ILE A 414 -16.36 4.96 2.66
C ILE A 414 -15.32 3.84 2.54
N CYS A 415 -15.78 2.60 2.40
CA CYS A 415 -14.93 1.46 2.05
C CYS A 415 -14.61 1.46 0.54
N PRO A 416 -13.33 1.35 0.09
CA PRO A 416 -12.99 1.26 -1.33
C PRO A 416 -13.35 -0.07 -1.99
N PHE A 417 -13.50 -1.15 -1.20
CA PHE A 417 -13.61 -2.53 -1.70
C PHE A 417 -15.04 -3.04 -1.53
N ILE A 418 -15.92 -2.54 -2.40
CA ILE A 418 -17.38 -2.75 -2.31
C ILE A 418 -17.72 -4.24 -2.26
N SER A 419 -17.11 -5.05 -3.13
CA SER A 419 -17.36 -6.49 -3.23
C SER A 419 -16.99 -7.24 -1.94
N SER A 420 -15.79 -6.98 -1.39
CA SER A 420 -15.35 -7.54 -0.10
C SER A 420 -16.26 -7.09 1.06
N SER A 421 -16.65 -5.81 1.08
CA SER A 421 -17.49 -5.26 2.15
C SER A 421 -18.94 -5.73 2.10
N SER A 422 -19.52 -5.90 0.92
CA SER A 422 -20.85 -6.47 0.75
C SER A 422 -20.89 -7.94 1.19
N LEU A 423 -19.81 -8.69 0.94
CA LEU A 423 -19.65 -10.05 1.44
C LEU A 423 -19.58 -10.07 2.98
N ASN A 424 -18.71 -9.27 3.60
CA ASN A 424 -18.64 -9.20 5.06
C ASN A 424 -19.97 -8.69 5.69
N ASN A 425 -20.70 -7.79 5.03
CA ASN A 425 -22.03 -7.34 5.47
C ASN A 425 -23.12 -8.42 5.38
N PHE A 426 -22.98 -9.39 4.48
CA PHE A 426 -23.82 -10.59 4.44
C PHE A 426 -23.41 -11.58 5.55
N LEU A 427 -22.11 -11.89 5.63
CA LEU A 427 -21.56 -12.84 6.61
C LEU A 427 -21.79 -12.38 8.06
N SER A 428 -21.64 -11.08 8.37
CA SER A 428 -21.89 -10.50 9.69
C SER A 428 -23.37 -10.33 10.06
N LYS A 429 -24.31 -10.57 9.13
CA LYS A 429 -25.73 -10.75 9.46
C LYS A 429 -26.03 -12.19 9.91
N LEU A 430 -25.31 -13.18 9.38
CA LEU A 430 -25.44 -14.59 9.77
C LEU A 430 -24.68 -14.89 11.06
N LEU A 431 -23.42 -14.43 11.15
CA LEU A 431 -22.50 -14.70 12.26
C LEU A 431 -21.77 -13.39 12.68
N PRO A 432 -22.48 -12.40 13.27
CA PRO A 432 -21.95 -11.07 13.67
C PRO A 432 -20.74 -11.09 14.61
N ASN A 433 -20.49 -12.25 15.20
CA ASN A 433 -19.48 -12.53 16.21
C ASN A 433 -18.21 -13.18 15.63
N ILE A 434 -18.33 -13.77 14.44
CA ILE A 434 -17.26 -14.37 13.65
C ILE A 434 -16.84 -13.43 12.51
N PHE A 435 -17.78 -12.68 11.94
CA PHE A 435 -17.53 -11.65 10.95
C PHE A 435 -17.90 -10.31 11.55
N LEU A 436 -16.89 -9.47 11.77
CA LEU A 436 -17.07 -8.21 12.47
C LEU A 436 -17.81 -7.22 11.57
N LYS A 437 -18.94 -6.68 12.06
CA LYS A 437 -19.63 -5.57 11.39
C LYS A 437 -18.70 -4.37 11.24
N TYR A 438 -18.90 -3.61 10.17
CA TYR A 438 -18.28 -2.29 10.04
C TYR A 438 -18.81 -1.32 11.10
N LYS A 439 -18.03 -0.26 11.35
CA LYS A 439 -18.36 0.77 12.36
C LYS A 439 -19.69 1.42 11.99
N GLU A 440 -20.50 1.80 12.98
CA GLU A 440 -21.86 2.31 12.70
C GLU A 440 -21.84 3.64 11.93
N ASP A 441 -20.79 4.46 12.09
CA ASP A 441 -20.53 5.67 11.28
C ASP A 441 -19.98 5.38 9.86
N THR A 442 -19.82 4.12 9.46
CA THR A 442 -19.49 3.71 8.09
C THR A 442 -20.78 3.68 7.25
N PRO A 443 -20.98 4.58 6.27
CA PRO A 443 -21.82 4.31 5.11
C PRO A 443 -21.29 3.09 4.34
N ILE A 444 -21.71 1.92 4.81
CA ILE A 444 -22.37 0.97 3.93
C ILE A 444 -23.38 1.79 3.15
N TYR A 445 -23.33 1.81 1.82
CA TYR A 445 -24.32 2.55 1.05
C TYR A 445 -25.66 1.87 1.27
N ASP A 446 -26.58 2.56 1.96
CA ASP A 446 -27.92 2.05 2.20
C ASP A 446 -28.63 1.87 0.85
N LEU A 447 -28.92 0.62 0.50
CA LEU A 447 -29.69 0.33 -0.70
C LEU A 447 -31.12 0.88 -0.53
N PRO A 448 -31.67 1.60 -1.51
CA PRO A 448 -33.04 2.10 -1.45
C PRO A 448 -34.01 0.92 -1.44
N CYS A 449 -34.62 0.68 -0.28
CA CYS A 449 -35.52 -0.44 -0.06
C CYS A 449 -36.98 -0.04 -0.34
N GLU A 450 -37.30 0.29 -1.60
CA GLU A 450 -38.67 0.58 -2.03
C GLU A 450 -39.50 -0.69 -2.20
N THR A 451 -40.17 -1.14 -1.13
CA THR A 451 -41.44 -1.88 -1.25
C THR A 451 -42.39 -1.51 -0.10
N SER A 452 -43.22 -0.48 -0.29
CA SER A 452 -44.41 -0.23 0.53
C SER A 452 -45.53 0.36 -0.34
N ILE A 453 -46.22 -0.51 -1.07
CA ILE A 453 -47.51 -0.19 -1.68
C ILE A 453 -48.59 -0.53 -0.65
N ASN A 454 -49.46 0.44 -0.41
CA ASN A 454 -50.51 0.47 0.63
C ASN A 454 -49.93 0.51 2.07
N GLU A 455 -50.54 1.21 3.03
CA GLU A 455 -51.91 1.74 3.05
C GLU A 455 -52.00 3.21 3.57
N HIS A 456 -53.22 3.73 3.70
CA HIS A 456 -53.54 5.17 3.82
C HIS A 456 -53.22 5.86 5.17
N THR A 457 -53.32 7.20 5.14
CA THR A 457 -53.60 8.18 6.23
C THR A 457 -52.48 8.63 7.20
N GLU A 458 -52.02 9.86 6.92
CA GLU A 458 -51.98 11.04 7.82
C GLU A 458 -50.83 11.31 8.85
N ASN A 459 -50.12 12.42 8.54
CA ASN A 459 -49.79 13.57 9.39
C ASN A 459 -48.59 13.56 10.39
N ASP A 460 -47.56 14.33 9.99
CA ASP A 460 -46.81 15.37 10.73
C ASP A 460 -46.07 15.05 12.06
N LYS A 461 -44.74 15.29 12.14
CA LYS A 461 -44.04 16.53 12.55
C LYS A 461 -44.32 16.94 14.03
N GLU A 462 -43.37 17.36 14.87
CA GLU A 462 -41.95 17.74 14.70
C GLU A 462 -41.26 17.93 16.08
N LYS A 463 -39.92 17.83 16.17
CA LYS A 463 -39.03 18.45 17.21
C LYS A 463 -39.21 17.89 18.67
N LYS A 464 -38.25 17.94 19.62
CA LYS A 464 -36.85 18.45 19.69
C LYS A 464 -36.10 17.84 20.92
N LYS A 465 -34.77 17.67 20.79
CA LYS A 465 -33.71 17.72 21.86
C LYS A 465 -33.58 16.64 22.97
N GLN A 466 -32.30 16.32 23.22
CA GLN A 466 -31.64 15.95 24.51
C GLN A 466 -31.94 14.60 25.18
N GLY A 467 -30.89 13.97 25.74
CA GLY A 467 -30.99 12.97 26.81
C GLY A 467 -30.17 11.70 26.59
N TYR A 468 -28.99 11.60 27.22
CA TYR A 468 -28.33 10.31 27.45
C TYR A 468 -29.11 9.52 28.52
N ASN A 469 -29.57 8.31 28.20
CA ASN A 469 -29.19 7.05 28.89
C ASN A 469 -30.15 5.88 28.59
N ASN A 470 -29.61 4.66 28.74
CA ASN A 470 -30.21 3.32 28.80
C ASN A 470 -31.73 3.22 29.09
N PHE A 471 -32.40 2.21 28.51
CA PHE A 471 -33.05 1.15 29.30
C PHE A 471 -33.35 -0.12 28.48
N ASN A 472 -33.57 -1.25 29.20
CA ASN A 472 -34.04 -2.53 28.66
C ASN A 472 -35.57 -2.63 28.69
N ASN A 473 -36.13 -3.40 27.75
CA ASN A 473 -37.33 -4.24 27.83
C ASN A 473 -38.71 -3.65 28.22
N ASN A 474 -39.68 -3.90 27.33
CA ASN A 474 -41.06 -4.35 27.58
C ASN A 474 -42.05 -3.48 28.39
N GLY A 475 -43.24 -3.25 27.82
CA GLY A 475 -44.44 -2.81 28.56
C GLY A 475 -45.56 -2.31 27.63
N ASP A 476 -46.73 -2.94 27.68
CA ASP A 476 -47.86 -2.68 26.78
C ASP A 476 -48.50 -1.28 26.92
N MET A 477 -49.05 -0.77 25.81
CA MET A 477 -49.67 0.55 25.71
C MET A 477 -51.21 0.48 25.68
N GLN A 478 -51.89 1.24 26.53
CA GLN A 478 -53.32 1.54 26.35
C GLN A 478 -53.79 2.80 27.12
N LYS A 479 -54.79 3.51 26.57
CA LYS A 479 -55.56 4.64 27.16
C LYS A 479 -54.74 5.93 27.38
N LEU A 480 -55.17 7.14 26.98
CA LEU A 480 -56.47 7.65 26.53
C LEU A 480 -56.29 8.81 25.51
N LEU A 481 -57.23 8.98 24.58
CA LEU A 481 -57.47 10.28 23.92
C LEU A 481 -58.28 11.20 24.85
N SER A 482 -58.21 12.53 24.66
CA SER A 482 -59.41 13.33 24.31
C SER A 482 -59.14 14.85 24.18
N ASN A 483 -59.99 15.49 23.37
CA ASN A 483 -60.38 16.91 23.38
C ASN A 483 -59.49 18.01 22.73
N ASN A 484 -59.91 18.42 21.52
CA ASN A 484 -60.46 19.77 21.19
C ASN A 484 -59.51 20.99 21.07
N ILE A 485 -59.73 21.99 20.18
CA ILE A 485 -60.63 22.14 19.00
C ILE A 485 -60.12 23.31 18.10
N GLU A 486 -60.53 23.31 16.83
CA GLU A 486 -60.62 24.38 15.80
C GLU A 486 -59.97 25.77 16.03
N LEU A 487 -59.26 26.28 15.02
CA LEU A 487 -59.83 27.27 14.07
C LEU A 487 -58.94 27.46 12.82
N ASP A 488 -59.49 28.12 11.79
CA ASP A 488 -59.10 27.96 10.37
C ASP A 488 -58.68 29.32 9.72
N HIS A 489 -58.18 29.22 8.48
CA HIS A 489 -58.24 30.16 7.36
C HIS A 489 -57.03 31.02 6.94
N GLN A 490 -56.61 30.71 5.70
CA GLN A 490 -56.15 31.63 4.64
C GLN A 490 -54.76 32.28 4.74
N LYS A 491 -53.81 31.72 3.97
CA LYS A 491 -53.59 32.19 2.57
C LYS A 491 -52.84 31.16 1.71
N LYS A 492 -53.22 31.08 0.43
CA LYS A 492 -52.42 30.42 -0.62
C LYS A 492 -51.53 31.49 -1.28
N GLU A 493 -50.25 31.16 -1.50
CA GLU A 493 -49.36 31.54 -2.61
C GLU A 493 -47.90 31.54 -2.16
N GLN A 494 -47.23 30.40 -2.33
CA GLN A 494 -45.77 30.18 -2.49
C GLN A 494 -45.46 28.72 -2.11
N ASN A 495 -45.37 27.84 -3.11
CA ASN A 495 -44.79 26.50 -2.97
C ASN A 495 -44.46 25.97 -4.37
N ASN A 496 -43.24 26.26 -4.86
CA ASN A 496 -42.68 25.60 -6.03
C ASN A 496 -41.14 25.77 -6.08
N THR A 497 -40.46 25.39 -5.00
CA THR A 497 -39.00 25.43 -4.88
C THR A 497 -38.49 24.28 -4.03
N ILE A 498 -38.05 23.20 -4.69
CA ILE A 498 -36.98 22.24 -4.32
C ILE A 498 -37.01 21.11 -5.38
N CYS A 499 -35.86 20.46 -5.63
CA CYS A 499 -35.72 19.32 -6.55
C CYS A 499 -36.10 19.55 -8.03
N ASN A 500 -35.68 20.68 -8.64
CA ASN A 500 -35.46 20.70 -10.09
C ASN A 500 -34.40 21.72 -10.57
N ASN A 501 -33.31 21.89 -9.81
CA ASN A 501 -32.19 22.74 -10.23
C ASN A 501 -31.20 21.97 -11.11
N LYS A 502 -31.21 22.27 -12.41
CA LYS A 502 -30.00 22.14 -13.24
C LYS A 502 -28.93 23.05 -12.63
N TYR A 503 -27.77 22.50 -12.25
CA TYR A 503 -26.64 23.29 -11.80
C TYR A 503 -26.04 24.10 -12.96
N ASN A 504 -26.52 25.33 -13.15
CA ASN A 504 -25.88 26.33 -13.99
C ASN A 504 -24.61 26.83 -13.27
N ILE A 505 -23.48 26.18 -13.52
CA ILE A 505 -22.16 26.50 -12.92
C ILE A 505 -21.60 27.88 -13.33
N ASN A 506 -22.37 28.68 -14.08
CA ASN A 506 -21.92 29.94 -14.66
C ASN A 506 -22.05 31.18 -13.73
N ASP A 507 -23.03 31.21 -12.82
CA ASP A 507 -23.53 32.47 -12.26
C ASP A 507 -23.08 32.79 -10.81
N GLU A 508 -22.38 31.87 -10.13
CA GLU A 508 -21.74 32.12 -8.82
C GLU A 508 -20.21 32.37 -8.90
N LEU A 509 -19.64 32.39 -10.12
CA LEU A 509 -18.20 32.61 -10.35
C LEU A 509 -17.80 34.09 -10.27
N GLN A 510 -18.07 34.75 -9.14
CA GLN A 510 -17.59 36.10 -8.87
C GLN A 510 -17.21 36.44 -7.42
N GLU A 511 -17.40 35.53 -6.45
CA GLU A 511 -16.81 35.66 -5.10
C GLU A 511 -15.46 34.93 -4.97
N GLN A 512 -14.65 35.33 -3.98
CA GLN A 512 -13.28 34.85 -3.81
C GLN A 512 -13.24 33.46 -3.17
N ASN A 513 -12.75 32.45 -3.90
CA ASN A 513 -12.63 31.06 -3.45
C ASN A 513 -11.52 30.86 -2.39
N CYS A 514 -11.76 31.33 -1.16
CA CYS A 514 -10.87 31.17 -0.01
C CYS A 514 -10.89 29.75 0.63
N ASN A 515 -11.39 28.74 -0.08
CA ASN A 515 -11.61 27.38 0.43
C ASN A 515 -11.09 26.31 -0.53
N TYR A 516 -10.72 25.15 0.03
CA TYR A 516 -10.37 23.96 -0.74
C TYR A 516 -11.61 23.24 -1.27
N LEU A 517 -11.55 22.77 -2.51
CA LEU A 517 -12.51 21.84 -3.09
C LEU A 517 -12.21 20.41 -2.64
N ILE A 518 -13.26 19.65 -2.36
CA ILE A 518 -13.20 18.24 -1.96
C ILE A 518 -14.11 17.46 -2.91
N PHE A 519 -13.65 16.30 -3.38
CA PHE A 519 -14.36 15.46 -4.35
C PHE A 519 -14.30 13.99 -3.95
N ASN A 520 -15.26 13.22 -4.45
CA ASN A 520 -15.27 11.76 -4.29
C ASN A 520 -14.14 11.11 -5.10
N PRO A 521 -13.70 9.90 -4.73
CA PRO A 521 -12.83 9.08 -5.58
C PRO A 521 -13.44 8.90 -6.97
N LEU A 522 -12.59 8.59 -7.96
CA LEU A 522 -12.93 8.43 -9.38
C LEU A 522 -13.42 9.71 -10.10
N THR A 523 -13.62 10.84 -9.41
CA THR A 523 -13.93 12.14 -10.04
C THR A 523 -12.88 12.51 -11.10
N LYS A 524 -13.34 12.85 -12.31
CA LYS A 524 -12.49 13.24 -13.45
C LYS A 524 -12.48 14.75 -13.66
N PHE A 525 -11.28 15.30 -13.78
CA PHE A 525 -10.97 16.70 -14.02
C PHE A 525 -10.45 16.86 -15.45
N ILE A 526 -11.30 17.34 -16.36
CA ILE A 526 -10.97 17.44 -17.78
C ILE A 526 -10.02 18.63 -18.01
N LEU A 527 -8.87 18.36 -18.63
CA LEU A 527 -7.81 19.37 -18.87
C LEU A 527 -7.80 19.88 -20.33
N HIS A 528 -8.63 19.30 -21.21
CA HIS A 528 -8.65 19.58 -22.65
C HIS A 528 -9.05 21.03 -22.98
N PRO A 529 -8.32 21.73 -23.89
CA PRO A 529 -8.58 23.14 -24.18
C PRO A 529 -9.81 23.44 -25.07
N TYR A 530 -10.44 22.43 -25.70
CA TYR A 530 -11.55 22.66 -26.65
C TYR A 530 -12.98 22.44 -26.10
N HIS A 531 -13.12 21.88 -24.89
CA HIS A 531 -14.44 21.73 -24.26
C HIS A 531 -14.65 22.81 -23.18
N LYS A 532 -15.92 23.04 -22.81
CA LYS A 532 -16.20 23.72 -21.54
C LYS A 532 -15.53 22.94 -20.41
N ILE A 533 -15.17 23.65 -19.34
CA ILE A 533 -14.78 23.00 -18.09
C ILE A 533 -15.97 22.17 -17.64
N ASP A 534 -15.74 20.87 -17.46
CA ASP A 534 -16.73 19.94 -16.96
C ASP A 534 -16.06 19.05 -15.92
N ILE A 535 -16.75 18.84 -14.80
CA ILE A 535 -16.35 17.93 -13.74
C ILE A 535 -17.33 16.78 -13.84
N CYS A 536 -16.87 15.67 -14.41
CA CYS A 536 -17.67 14.49 -14.62
C CYS A 536 -17.98 13.83 -13.26
N LEU A 537 -19.05 14.29 -12.61
CA LEU A 537 -19.61 13.73 -11.39
C LEU A 537 -20.49 12.49 -11.65
N SER A 538 -20.84 12.21 -12.91
CA SER A 538 -21.72 11.09 -13.33
C SER A 538 -21.05 9.71 -13.30
N GLU A 539 -20.06 9.53 -12.43
CA GLU A 539 -19.51 8.24 -11.98
C GLU A 539 -19.42 8.29 -10.45
N THR A 540 -20.50 8.70 -9.81
CA THR A 540 -20.70 8.52 -8.36
C THR A 540 -20.60 7.04 -8.02
N ILE A 541 -20.00 6.71 -6.87
CA ILE A 541 -19.74 5.31 -6.50
C ILE A 541 -21.06 4.52 -6.30
N SER A 542 -22.18 5.21 -6.04
CA SER A 542 -23.56 4.68 -6.09
C SER A 542 -23.92 4.04 -7.45
N ASP A 543 -23.40 4.57 -8.54
CA ASP A 543 -23.72 4.21 -9.92
C ASP A 543 -22.80 3.08 -10.42
N LEU A 544 -21.70 2.86 -9.70
CA LEU A 544 -20.76 1.76 -9.89
C LEU A 544 -21.13 0.52 -9.06
N TYR A 545 -22.29 0.51 -8.41
CA TYR A 545 -22.78 -0.64 -7.64
C TYR A 545 -22.88 -1.89 -8.53
N PRO A 546 -22.15 -2.97 -8.22
CA PRO A 546 -22.31 -4.22 -8.94
C PRO A 546 -23.60 -4.93 -8.51
N ASP A 547 -24.35 -5.49 -9.47
CA ASP A 547 -25.50 -6.39 -9.22
C ASP A 547 -25.16 -7.65 -8.39
N ILE A 548 -23.87 -7.87 -8.09
CA ILE A 548 -23.31 -8.97 -7.29
C ILE A 548 -24.10 -9.18 -5.98
N PHE A 549 -24.53 -8.11 -5.32
CA PHE A 549 -25.35 -8.17 -4.10
C PHE A 549 -26.77 -7.61 -4.30
N ASN A 550 -27.42 -7.99 -5.40
CA ASN A 550 -28.84 -7.73 -5.61
C ASN A 550 -29.68 -8.20 -4.40
N THR A 551 -30.21 -7.24 -3.64
CA THR A 551 -30.94 -7.47 -2.39
C THR A 551 -32.24 -8.24 -2.59
N SER A 552 -32.88 -8.14 -3.75
CA SER A 552 -34.06 -8.94 -4.07
C SER A 552 -33.69 -10.42 -4.26
N LYS A 553 -32.61 -10.73 -5.00
CA LYS A 553 -32.09 -12.11 -5.15
C LYS A 553 -31.73 -12.69 -3.79
N ILE A 554 -30.95 -11.97 -3.00
CA ILE A 554 -30.46 -12.44 -1.69
C ILE A 554 -31.62 -12.60 -0.70
N SER A 555 -32.56 -11.65 -0.61
CA SER A 555 -33.69 -11.78 0.31
C SER A 555 -34.66 -12.91 -0.08
N ASN A 556 -34.81 -13.23 -1.36
CA ASN A 556 -35.57 -14.40 -1.81
C ASN A 556 -34.87 -15.71 -1.42
N ILE A 557 -33.56 -15.85 -1.69
CA ILE A 557 -32.78 -17.02 -1.26
C ILE A 557 -32.83 -17.20 0.26
N LEU A 558 -32.76 -16.11 1.04
CA LEU A 558 -32.86 -16.16 2.50
C LEU A 558 -34.25 -16.65 2.97
N LYS A 559 -35.35 -16.21 2.34
CA LYS A 559 -36.71 -16.74 2.62
C LYS A 559 -36.84 -18.22 2.26
N GLU A 560 -36.33 -18.61 1.10
CA GLU A 560 -36.32 -20.00 0.62
C GLU A 560 -35.48 -20.94 1.50
N ASN A 561 -34.60 -20.41 2.36
CA ASN A 561 -33.68 -21.15 3.21
C ASN A 561 -33.83 -20.81 4.71
N GLU A 562 -35.02 -20.39 5.16
CA GLU A 562 -35.30 -20.01 6.57
C GLU A 562 -34.84 -21.06 7.59
N GLU A 563 -34.92 -22.35 7.27
CA GLU A 563 -34.47 -23.44 8.14
C GLU A 563 -32.97 -23.35 8.42
N LEU A 564 -32.15 -23.06 7.40
CA LEU A 564 -30.71 -22.85 7.55
C LEU A 564 -30.41 -21.61 8.40
N LEU A 565 -31.26 -20.58 8.33
CA LEU A 565 -31.14 -19.37 9.15
C LEU A 565 -31.42 -19.64 10.64
N LYS A 566 -32.31 -20.57 10.98
CA LYS A 566 -32.56 -21.01 12.37
C LYS A 566 -31.29 -21.58 13.02
N HIS A 567 -30.42 -22.27 12.25
CA HIS A 567 -29.13 -22.76 12.77
C HIS A 567 -28.20 -21.60 13.19
N PHE A 568 -28.05 -20.58 12.36
CA PHE A 568 -27.23 -19.40 12.68
C PHE A 568 -27.82 -18.59 13.84
N GLN A 569 -29.14 -18.41 13.89
CA GLN A 569 -29.82 -17.78 15.03
C GLN A 569 -29.58 -18.54 16.34
N ASN A 570 -29.65 -19.87 16.32
CA ASN A 570 -29.40 -20.71 17.49
C ASN A 570 -27.92 -20.66 17.94
N PHE A 571 -26.97 -20.62 17.00
CA PHE A 571 -25.56 -20.39 17.31
C PHE A 571 -25.35 -19.05 17.99
N ASN A 572 -25.83 -17.96 17.39
CA ASN A 572 -25.67 -16.63 17.96
C ASN A 572 -26.28 -16.56 19.38
N LYS A 573 -27.47 -17.14 19.59
CA LYS A 573 -28.14 -17.17 20.91
C LYS A 573 -27.40 -18.02 21.95
N THR A 574 -26.83 -19.15 21.55
CA THR A 574 -26.09 -20.07 22.45
C THR A 574 -24.69 -19.56 22.81
N HIS A 575 -24.02 -18.83 21.90
CA HIS A 575 -22.59 -18.49 22.03
C HIS A 575 -22.30 -17.02 22.35
N ILE A 576 -23.30 -16.11 22.33
CA ILE A 576 -23.12 -14.67 22.65
C ILE A 576 -22.40 -14.42 24.00
N ASN A 577 -22.70 -15.23 25.02
CA ASN A 577 -22.07 -15.13 26.35
C ASN A 577 -20.81 -16.01 26.51
N LYS A 578 -20.46 -16.81 25.50
CA LYS A 578 -19.30 -17.74 25.52
C LYS A 578 -18.07 -17.19 24.81
N MET A 579 -18.18 -16.11 24.02
CA MET A 579 -17.05 -15.61 23.23
C MET A 579 -15.96 -15.02 24.12
N SER A 580 -14.76 -15.61 24.10
CA SER A 580 -13.59 -14.91 24.60
C SER A 580 -13.04 -13.92 23.58
N SER A 581 -12.47 -12.82 24.07
CA SER A 581 -11.63 -11.94 23.25
C SER A 581 -10.24 -12.55 22.95
N TYR A 582 -9.82 -13.57 23.72
CA TYR A 582 -8.51 -14.22 23.63
C TYR A 582 -8.54 -15.67 24.17
N PRO A 583 -7.81 -16.62 23.59
CA PRO A 583 -7.08 -16.49 22.33
C PRO A 583 -8.03 -16.46 21.13
N CYS A 584 -7.70 -15.70 20.08
CA CYS A 584 -8.45 -15.66 18.83
C CYS A 584 -7.55 -15.49 17.59
N PHE A 585 -8.00 -15.96 16.42
CA PHE A 585 -7.41 -15.63 15.12
C PHE A 585 -8.15 -14.47 14.46
N TYR A 586 -7.43 -13.54 13.84
CA TYR A 586 -7.97 -12.60 12.84
C TYR A 586 -7.40 -12.97 11.47
N PHE A 587 -8.27 -13.21 10.48
CA PHE A 587 -7.89 -13.41 9.08
C PHE A 587 -8.09 -12.09 8.33
N LEU A 588 -6.98 -11.46 7.94
CA LEU A 588 -6.94 -10.17 7.28
C LEU A 588 -7.13 -10.31 5.77
N GLY A 589 -6.52 -11.35 5.20
CA GLY A 589 -6.63 -11.73 3.79
C GLY A 589 -6.42 -13.23 3.60
N THR A 590 -7.12 -13.78 2.62
CA THR A 590 -7.36 -15.23 2.48
C THR A 590 -7.20 -15.78 1.06
N GLY A 591 -6.75 -14.98 0.10
CA GLY A 591 -6.50 -15.39 -1.28
C GLY A 591 -5.01 -15.35 -1.67
N CYS A 592 -4.64 -16.08 -2.73
CA CYS A 592 -3.26 -16.15 -3.22
C CYS A 592 -2.89 -15.06 -4.23
N SER A 593 -1.59 -14.76 -4.35
CA SER A 593 -0.97 -14.01 -5.44
C SER A 593 -1.49 -12.58 -5.67
N MET A 594 -2.46 -12.37 -6.56
CA MET A 594 -2.99 -11.04 -6.90
C MET A 594 -4.30 -10.78 -6.16
N PRO A 595 -4.44 -9.67 -5.40
CA PRO A 595 -5.66 -9.38 -4.66
C PRO A 595 -6.86 -9.14 -5.59
N SER A 596 -7.99 -9.74 -5.23
CA SER A 596 -9.26 -9.65 -5.95
C SER A 596 -10.22 -8.65 -5.30
N THR A 597 -11.37 -8.46 -5.92
CA THR A 597 -12.46 -7.64 -5.37
C THR A 597 -12.98 -8.22 -4.04
N PHE A 598 -13.05 -9.55 -3.90
CA PHE A 598 -13.55 -10.22 -2.71
C PHE A 598 -12.49 -10.49 -1.64
N ARG A 599 -11.33 -11.05 -2.02
CA ARG A 599 -10.27 -11.49 -1.10
C ARG A 599 -8.99 -10.65 -1.24
N ASN A 600 -8.36 -10.39 -0.11
CA ASN A 600 -7.03 -9.82 0.00
C ASN A 600 -5.97 -10.93 0.00
N VAL A 601 -4.71 -10.56 -0.24
CA VAL A 601 -3.55 -11.46 -0.08
C VAL A 601 -3.31 -11.85 1.38
N SER A 602 -2.66 -12.99 1.60
CA SER A 602 -2.37 -13.64 2.89
C SER A 602 -2.03 -12.70 4.05
N GLY A 603 -2.76 -12.82 5.16
CA GLY A 603 -2.36 -12.23 6.43
C GLY A 603 -3.19 -12.73 7.60
N ILE A 604 -2.56 -13.28 8.64
CA ILE A 604 -3.23 -13.87 9.80
C ILE A 604 -2.60 -13.34 11.10
N ILE A 605 -3.42 -13.03 12.10
CA ILE A 605 -2.96 -12.69 13.46
C ILE A 605 -3.52 -13.70 14.46
N LEU A 606 -2.65 -14.44 15.15
CA LEU A 606 -2.99 -15.19 16.36
C LEU A 606 -2.83 -14.27 17.58
N ARG A 607 -3.96 -13.82 18.13
CA ARG A 607 -4.04 -12.93 19.29
C ARG A 607 -4.15 -13.79 20.55
N ILE A 608 -3.01 -14.19 21.13
CA ILE A 608 -2.97 -15.08 22.31
C ILE A 608 -3.53 -14.38 23.55
N GLN A 609 -3.18 -13.11 23.76
CA GLN A 609 -3.73 -12.28 24.83
C GLN A 609 -3.63 -10.78 24.53
N LYS A 610 -4.17 -9.93 25.41
CA LYS A 610 -4.30 -8.46 25.22
C LYS A 610 -3.01 -7.77 24.77
N ASN A 611 -1.87 -8.18 25.32
CA ASN A 611 -0.55 -7.57 25.08
C ASN A 611 0.42 -8.50 24.31
N PHE A 612 -0.05 -9.65 23.82
CA PHE A 612 0.76 -10.64 23.10
C PHE A 612 -0.01 -11.21 21.90
N SER A 613 0.48 -10.93 20.70
CA SER A 613 -0.05 -11.43 19.43
C SER A 613 1.09 -11.81 18.48
N ILE A 614 0.84 -12.84 17.68
CA ILE A 614 1.73 -13.39 16.66
C ILE A 614 1.14 -13.08 15.29
N ILE A 615 1.96 -12.65 14.34
CA ILE A 615 1.59 -12.52 12.93
C ILE A 615 2.11 -13.73 12.16
N LEU A 616 1.27 -14.30 11.30
CA LEU A 616 1.58 -15.40 10.37
C LEU A 616 1.28 -14.88 8.96
N ASP A 617 2.34 -14.43 8.28
CA ASP A 617 2.30 -13.66 7.04
C ASP A 617 1.52 -12.32 7.12
N PHE A 618 1.88 -11.37 6.25
CA PHE A 618 1.34 -10.01 6.24
C PHE A 618 1.54 -9.35 4.86
N GLY A 619 0.76 -9.79 3.88
CA GLY A 619 0.72 -9.24 2.53
C GLY A 619 0.15 -7.82 2.43
N GLU A 620 0.25 -7.23 1.23
CA GLU A 620 -0.28 -5.90 0.90
C GLU A 620 -1.70 -5.69 1.41
N GLY A 621 -2.02 -4.54 2.00
CA GLY A 621 -3.36 -4.22 2.48
C GLY A 621 -3.73 -4.81 3.84
N SER A 622 -2.98 -5.78 4.38
CA SER A 622 -3.27 -6.39 5.69
C SER A 622 -3.40 -5.37 6.83
N LEU A 623 -2.63 -4.28 6.78
CA LEU A 623 -2.71 -3.19 7.77
C LEU A 623 -4.04 -2.42 7.70
N TYR A 624 -4.59 -2.24 6.49
CA TYR A 624 -5.91 -1.67 6.27
C TYR A 624 -7.01 -2.63 6.73
N GLN A 625 -6.92 -3.91 6.37
CA GLN A 625 -7.89 -4.94 6.77
C GLN A 625 -8.01 -5.00 8.30
N LEU A 626 -6.87 -4.95 9.02
CA LEU A 626 -6.82 -4.83 10.47
C LEU A 626 -7.50 -3.55 10.99
N TYR A 627 -7.23 -2.38 10.38
CA TYR A 627 -7.87 -1.12 10.77
C TYR A 627 -9.41 -1.16 10.65
N TRP A 628 -9.95 -1.98 9.74
CA TRP A 628 -11.39 -2.18 9.56
C TRP A 628 -12.01 -3.20 10.50
N MET A 629 -11.26 -4.24 10.90
CA MET A 629 -11.66 -5.13 12.00
C MET A 629 -11.69 -4.41 13.37
N CYS A 630 -10.95 -3.31 13.53
CA CYS A 630 -10.87 -2.58 14.78
C CYS A 630 -12.04 -1.62 15.00
N THR A 631 -12.72 -1.71 16.15
CA THR A 631 -13.86 -0.85 16.52
C THR A 631 -13.50 0.64 16.64
N SER A 632 -12.23 0.95 16.89
CA SER A 632 -11.74 2.33 17.04
C SER A 632 -10.25 2.44 16.73
N TRP A 633 -9.76 3.66 16.50
CA TRP A 633 -8.32 3.95 16.38
C TRP A 633 -7.51 3.53 17.62
N ILE A 634 -8.11 3.63 18.82
CA ILE A 634 -7.48 3.19 20.08
C ILE A 634 -7.35 1.66 20.10
N ASN A 635 -8.39 0.93 19.67
CA ASN A 635 -8.34 -0.52 19.54
C ASN A 635 -7.28 -0.98 18.52
N PHE A 636 -7.22 -0.33 17.35
CA PHE A 636 -6.17 -0.54 16.33
C PHE A 636 -4.76 -0.32 16.88
N CYS A 637 -4.53 0.82 17.54
CA CYS A 637 -3.27 1.13 18.21
C CYS A 637 -2.87 0.08 19.24
N ASN A 638 -3.83 -0.42 20.03
CA ASN A 638 -3.57 -1.43 21.05
C ASN A 638 -3.23 -2.81 20.46
N ILE A 639 -3.80 -3.19 19.31
CA ILE A 639 -3.42 -4.42 18.60
C ILE A 639 -2.02 -4.27 17.96
N ILE A 640 -1.69 -3.11 17.38
CA ILE A 640 -0.33 -2.87 16.86
C ILE A 640 0.73 -2.94 17.98
N LYS A 641 0.41 -2.49 19.20
CA LYS A 641 1.27 -2.65 20.38
C LYS A 641 1.40 -4.11 20.83
N SER A 642 0.37 -4.95 20.64
CA SER A 642 0.39 -6.34 21.11
C SER A 642 1.26 -7.27 20.28
N PHE A 643 1.71 -6.87 19.08
CA PHE A 643 2.62 -7.67 18.26
C PHE A 643 3.98 -7.88 18.96
N ARG A 644 4.28 -9.15 19.26
CA ARG A 644 5.53 -9.62 19.87
C ARG A 644 6.35 -10.52 18.96
N ILE A 645 5.69 -11.30 18.11
CA ILE A 645 6.34 -12.20 17.15
C ILE A 645 5.71 -11.98 15.77
N ILE A 646 6.54 -11.95 14.74
CA ILE A 646 6.13 -11.90 13.35
C ILE A 646 6.85 -13.04 12.63
N PHE A 647 6.08 -13.93 12.00
CA PHE A 647 6.59 -15.00 11.15
C PHE A 647 6.21 -14.71 9.70
N ILE A 648 7.22 -14.65 8.83
CA ILE A 648 7.05 -14.66 7.37
C ILE A 648 7.48 -16.04 6.87
N SER A 649 6.61 -16.73 6.14
CA SER A 649 6.80 -18.11 5.71
C SER A 649 7.83 -18.28 4.60
N HIS A 650 7.76 -17.41 3.59
CA HIS A 650 8.57 -17.47 2.37
C HIS A 650 8.61 -16.10 1.67
N SER A 651 9.29 -16.01 0.53
CA SER A 651 9.59 -14.71 -0.12
C SER A 651 8.60 -14.21 -1.18
N HIS A 652 7.46 -14.88 -1.45
CA HIS A 652 6.47 -14.34 -2.39
C HIS A 652 5.78 -13.08 -1.84
N ALA A 653 5.50 -12.13 -2.73
CA ALA A 653 5.16 -10.74 -2.38
C ALA A 653 3.89 -10.64 -1.51
N ASP A 654 2.90 -11.46 -1.85
CA ASP A 654 1.61 -11.67 -1.20
C ASP A 654 1.69 -12.12 0.27
N HIS A 655 2.87 -12.52 0.76
CA HIS A 655 3.08 -12.95 2.15
C HIS A 655 3.80 -11.92 3.03
N HIS A 656 4.47 -10.90 2.46
CA HIS A 656 5.27 -9.94 3.26
C HIS A 656 5.21 -8.47 2.83
N VAL A 657 4.57 -8.12 1.72
CA VAL A 657 4.54 -6.74 1.21
C VAL A 657 3.88 -5.73 2.16
N GLY A 658 2.92 -6.14 3.00
CA GLY A 658 2.34 -5.24 4.01
C GLY A 658 3.23 -5.05 5.25
N LEU A 659 4.21 -5.94 5.48
CA LEU A 659 5.01 -5.96 6.71
C LEU A 659 5.80 -4.67 6.88
N TYR A 660 6.38 -4.12 5.81
CA TYR A 660 7.19 -2.92 5.89
C TYR A 660 6.37 -1.69 6.28
N TYR A 661 5.12 -1.58 5.81
CA TYR A 661 4.24 -0.47 6.22
C TYR A 661 3.76 -0.64 7.66
N LEU A 662 3.44 -1.87 8.09
CA LEU A 662 3.16 -2.18 9.50
C LEU A 662 4.32 -1.79 10.42
N LEU A 663 5.55 -2.20 10.11
CA LEU A 663 6.72 -1.91 10.92
C LEU A 663 7.00 -0.40 10.99
N TYR A 664 6.91 0.31 9.85
CA TYR A 664 7.04 1.76 9.80
C TYR A 664 5.96 2.46 10.64
N MET A 665 4.69 2.07 10.51
CA MET A 665 3.61 2.64 11.33
C MET A 665 3.75 2.32 12.82
N ARG A 666 4.15 1.10 13.19
CA ARG A 666 4.39 0.73 14.59
C ARG A 666 5.52 1.58 15.19
N LYS A 667 6.60 1.83 14.45
CA LYS A 667 7.71 2.67 14.91
C LYS A 667 7.37 4.16 14.93
N TYR A 668 6.59 4.64 13.95
CA TYR A 668 6.10 6.02 13.89
C TYR A 668 5.15 6.34 15.06
N LEU A 669 4.20 5.44 15.36
CA LEU A 669 3.23 5.63 16.44
C LEU A 669 3.84 5.38 17.83
N PHE A 670 4.76 4.41 17.95
CA PHE A 670 5.33 3.99 19.23
C PHE A 670 6.87 3.88 19.17
N PRO A 671 7.63 5.00 19.03
CA PRO A 671 9.08 4.97 18.82
C PRO A 671 9.87 4.23 19.92
N SER A 672 9.41 4.39 21.17
CA SER A 672 10.02 3.81 22.38
C SER A 672 9.54 2.38 22.69
N LEU A 673 8.63 1.80 21.90
CA LEU A 673 8.17 0.44 22.12
C LEU A 673 9.18 -0.56 21.56
N ASP A 674 9.41 -1.65 22.29
CA ASP A 674 10.31 -2.72 21.87
C ASP A 674 9.89 -3.35 20.54
N ASP A 675 10.89 -3.65 19.74
CA ASP A 675 10.76 -4.23 18.41
C ASP A 675 10.40 -5.72 18.56
N PRO A 676 9.42 -6.25 17.78
CA PRO A 676 9.02 -7.64 17.90
C PRO A 676 10.15 -8.59 17.44
N LEU A 677 10.06 -9.86 17.83
CA LEU A 677 10.84 -10.93 17.25
C LEU A 677 10.35 -11.17 15.80
N ILE A 678 11.13 -10.73 14.81
CA ILE A 678 10.79 -10.89 13.39
C ILE A 678 11.57 -12.06 12.82
N LEU A 679 10.85 -13.14 12.49
CA LEU A 679 11.32 -14.37 11.87
C LEU A 679 11.05 -14.28 10.36
N ILE A 680 12.10 -14.34 9.53
CA ILE A 680 11.99 -14.05 8.09
C ILE A 680 12.94 -14.91 7.22
N PRO A 681 12.57 -15.31 5.99
CA PRO A 681 13.47 -16.04 5.08
C PRO A 681 14.73 -15.25 4.73
N ILE A 682 15.87 -15.95 4.62
CA ILE A 682 17.16 -15.34 4.27
C ILE A 682 17.16 -14.69 2.87
N THR A 683 16.29 -15.14 1.96
CA THR A 683 16.06 -14.55 0.62
C THR A 683 15.57 -13.09 0.66
N LEU A 684 14.94 -12.66 1.75
CA LEU A 684 14.49 -11.27 1.95
C LEU A 684 15.55 -10.38 2.60
N LYS A 685 16.72 -10.89 2.98
CA LYS A 685 17.79 -10.14 3.67
C LYS A 685 18.21 -8.87 2.95
N LYS A 686 18.44 -8.92 1.63
CA LYS A 686 18.83 -7.74 0.83
C LYS A 686 17.73 -6.67 0.85
N TRP A 687 16.49 -7.10 0.61
CA TRP A 687 15.32 -6.25 0.57
C TRP A 687 15.02 -5.57 1.91
N ILE A 688 14.98 -6.36 2.99
CA ILE A 688 14.61 -5.82 4.30
C ILE A 688 15.72 -4.97 4.93
N ASN A 689 16.99 -5.25 4.64
CA ASN A 689 18.10 -4.36 5.03
C ASN A 689 17.99 -2.98 4.37
N LEU A 690 17.60 -2.91 3.09
CA LEU A 690 17.36 -1.63 2.43
C LEU A 690 16.22 -0.86 3.11
N PHE A 691 15.08 -1.50 3.38
CA PHE A 691 14.00 -0.87 4.15
C PHE A 691 14.48 -0.36 5.52
N ASN A 692 15.29 -1.16 6.22
CA ASN A 692 15.87 -0.84 7.52
C ASN A 692 16.76 0.41 7.48
N GLU A 693 17.45 0.64 6.35
CA GLU A 693 18.36 1.79 6.14
C GLU A 693 17.67 3.05 5.60
N LEU A 694 16.50 2.88 4.97
CA LEU A 694 15.71 3.98 4.42
C LEU A 694 14.74 4.60 5.43
N PHE A 695 14.15 3.81 6.33
CA PHE A 695 12.99 4.28 7.13
C PHE A 695 13.12 4.14 8.66
N PHE A 696 14.23 3.63 9.19
CA PHE A 696 14.38 3.34 10.63
C PHE A 696 15.70 3.89 11.22
N ASP A 697 15.62 4.99 11.98
CA ASP A 697 16.79 5.60 12.65
C ASP A 697 17.46 4.62 13.64
N LYS A 698 16.65 3.84 14.37
CA LYS A 698 17.07 2.66 15.13
C LYS A 698 16.76 1.43 14.27
N LYS A 699 17.78 0.85 13.63
CA LYS A 699 17.67 -0.38 12.83
C LYS A 699 16.97 -1.50 13.62
N LEU A 700 15.96 -2.10 12.99
CA LEU A 700 15.29 -3.32 13.44
C LEU A 700 16.24 -4.52 13.39
N LYS A 701 15.97 -5.53 14.23
CA LYS A 701 16.66 -6.83 14.23
C LYS A 701 15.76 -7.88 13.57
N PHE A 702 16.38 -8.80 12.84
CA PHE A 702 15.73 -9.90 12.14
C PHE A 702 16.43 -11.21 12.47
N VAL A 703 15.66 -12.26 12.76
CA VAL A 703 16.14 -13.63 12.87
C VAL A 703 15.81 -14.33 11.56
N TYR A 704 16.84 -14.85 10.89
CA TYR A 704 16.65 -15.54 9.62
C TYR A 704 16.22 -16.98 9.86
N LEU A 705 15.21 -17.44 9.12
CA LEU A 705 14.71 -18.80 9.24
C LEU A 705 15.76 -19.82 8.82
N THR A 706 15.85 -20.89 9.61
CA THR A 706 16.62 -22.11 9.32
C THR A 706 15.71 -23.32 9.50
N GLU A 707 16.13 -24.47 8.98
CA GLU A 707 15.43 -25.72 9.28
C GLU A 707 15.52 -26.04 10.78
N ASN A 708 14.42 -26.50 11.37
CA ASN A 708 14.31 -26.88 12.79
C ASN A 708 14.70 -25.75 13.77
N LEU A 709 14.41 -24.48 13.42
CA LEU A 709 14.58 -23.35 14.33
C LEU A 709 13.56 -23.45 15.48
N GLU A 710 14.05 -23.75 16.70
CA GLU A 710 13.26 -23.76 17.93
C GLU A 710 13.39 -22.43 18.68
N ILE A 711 12.28 -21.91 19.20
CA ILE A 711 12.24 -20.70 20.02
C ILE A 711 11.30 -20.90 21.20
N LYS A 712 11.77 -20.58 22.41
CA LYS A 712 10.97 -20.56 23.64
C LYS A 712 10.84 -19.12 24.13
N GLN A 713 9.61 -18.62 24.18
CA GLN A 713 9.29 -17.23 24.52
C GLN A 713 8.31 -17.20 25.69
N GLN A 714 8.66 -16.52 26.77
CA GLN A 714 7.74 -16.29 27.88
C GLN A 714 6.63 -15.31 27.46
N ILE A 715 5.39 -15.65 27.81
CA ILE A 715 4.18 -14.86 27.48
C ILE A 715 3.81 -13.91 28.63
N ASP A 716 3.85 -14.42 29.87
CA ASP A 716 3.44 -13.79 31.13
C ASP A 716 4.37 -14.22 32.28
N ASP A 717 4.30 -13.55 33.43
CA ASP A 717 5.13 -13.82 34.61
C ASP A 717 4.89 -15.21 35.23
N ASP A 718 3.72 -15.84 34.99
CA ASP A 718 3.30 -17.16 35.51
C ASP A 718 4.06 -18.38 34.92
N ASN A 719 5.30 -18.21 34.45
CA ASN A 719 6.09 -19.22 33.71
C ASN A 719 5.34 -19.83 32.50
N ASP A 720 4.48 -19.05 31.85
CA ASP A 720 3.72 -19.51 30.69
C ASP A 720 4.56 -19.37 29.41
N ILE A 721 5.17 -20.49 29.01
CA ILE A 721 6.11 -20.56 27.88
C ILE A 721 5.35 -20.88 26.58
N LEU A 722 5.61 -20.08 25.55
CA LEU A 722 5.34 -20.39 24.15
C LEU A 722 6.52 -21.16 23.57
N SER A 723 6.28 -22.33 22.98
CA SER A 723 7.25 -23.03 22.14
C SER A 723 6.90 -22.83 20.67
N ILE A 724 7.88 -22.49 19.86
CA ILE A 724 7.80 -22.35 18.41
C ILE A 724 8.81 -23.29 17.78
N HIS A 725 8.40 -24.04 16.75
CA HIS A 725 9.27 -24.87 15.93
C HIS A 725 9.01 -24.54 14.45
N VAL A 726 10.03 -24.14 13.70
CA VAL A 726 9.93 -23.83 12.26
C VAL A 726 10.49 -25.00 11.44
N PHE A 727 9.75 -25.41 10.40
CA PHE A 727 10.09 -26.57 9.58
C PHE A 727 10.03 -26.26 8.08
N LYS A 728 10.83 -26.95 7.26
CA LYS A 728 10.87 -26.75 5.79
C LYS A 728 9.61 -27.33 5.13
N VAL A 729 9.07 -26.64 4.14
CA VAL A 729 7.92 -27.10 3.34
C VAL A 729 8.23 -27.13 1.84
N ASN A 730 7.42 -27.82 1.04
CA ASN A 730 7.73 -28.12 -0.36
C ASN A 730 7.10 -27.08 -1.30
N HIS A 731 7.75 -25.93 -1.40
CA HIS A 731 7.36 -24.85 -2.29
C HIS A 731 8.60 -24.28 -3.01
N ILE A 732 8.90 -22.98 -2.90
CA ILE A 732 10.17 -22.41 -3.36
C ILE A 732 11.31 -22.75 -2.38
N ASN A 733 12.55 -22.38 -2.73
CA ASN A 733 13.62 -22.44 -1.75
C ASN A 733 13.39 -21.38 -0.66
N GLU A 734 13.76 -21.69 0.58
CA GLU A 734 13.47 -20.86 1.77
C GLU A 734 11.96 -20.67 2.08
N SER A 735 11.13 -21.66 1.76
CA SER A 735 9.76 -21.78 2.30
C SER A 735 9.70 -22.60 3.59
N TYR A 736 8.93 -22.10 4.55
CA TYR A 736 8.79 -22.68 5.90
C TYR A 736 7.35 -22.66 6.41
N GLY A 737 6.98 -23.71 7.15
CA GLY A 737 5.81 -23.78 8.01
C GLY A 737 6.21 -23.62 9.49
N ILE A 738 5.24 -23.38 10.37
CA ILE A 738 5.47 -23.10 11.79
C ILE A 738 4.49 -23.86 12.68
N LYS A 739 5.04 -24.53 13.72
CA LYS A 739 4.29 -25.12 14.83
C LYS A 739 4.42 -24.22 16.06
N ILE A 740 3.30 -23.94 16.73
CA ILE A 740 3.19 -23.03 17.88
C ILE A 740 2.44 -23.77 18.99
N GLU A 741 3.04 -23.87 20.17
CA GLU A 741 2.53 -24.68 21.28
C GLU A 741 2.58 -23.91 22.60
N ASN A 742 1.43 -23.85 23.29
CA ASN A 742 1.33 -23.30 24.64
C ASN A 742 0.04 -23.77 25.35
N LYS A 743 0.07 -23.84 26.68
CA LYS A 743 -1.04 -24.31 27.53
C LYS A 743 -2.39 -23.62 27.26
N LYS A 744 -2.41 -22.33 26.90
CA LYS A 744 -3.63 -21.54 26.63
C LYS A 744 -4.23 -21.78 25.24
N ILE A 745 -3.45 -22.27 24.27
CA ILE A 745 -3.83 -22.40 22.85
C ILE A 745 -3.80 -23.83 22.31
N GLY A 746 -3.21 -24.78 23.04
CA GLY A 746 -2.91 -26.11 22.54
C GLY A 746 -1.75 -26.08 21.55
N SER A 747 -1.89 -26.85 20.47
CA SER A 747 -0.92 -27.02 19.39
C SER A 747 -1.51 -26.55 18.05
N ILE A 748 -0.90 -25.52 17.49
CA ILE A 748 -1.30 -24.90 16.22
C ILE A 748 -0.19 -25.13 15.20
N VAL A 749 -0.52 -25.58 14.00
CA VAL A 749 0.39 -25.60 12.85
C VAL A 749 -0.15 -24.73 11.74
N TYR A 750 0.72 -23.91 11.14
CA TYR A 750 0.48 -23.24 9.88
C TYR A 750 1.42 -23.80 8.82
N SER A 751 0.85 -24.35 7.74
CA SER A 751 1.64 -24.94 6.63
C SER A 751 2.40 -23.89 5.84
N ALA A 752 1.83 -22.69 5.71
CA ALA A 752 2.06 -21.78 4.59
C ALA A 752 1.94 -22.48 3.22
N ASP A 753 2.42 -21.83 2.16
CA ASP A 753 2.41 -22.35 0.79
C ASP A 753 3.24 -23.62 0.68
N THR A 754 2.61 -24.70 0.23
CA THR A 754 3.27 -26.00 0.09
C THR A 754 2.48 -26.97 -0.76
N ARG A 755 3.20 -27.73 -1.57
CA ARG A 755 2.80 -29.07 -2.00
C ARG A 755 2.69 -29.98 -0.75
N PRO A 756 1.75 -30.94 -0.67
CA PRO A 756 1.74 -31.98 0.37
C PRO A 756 3.14 -32.57 0.61
N CYS A 757 3.58 -32.62 1.88
CA CYS A 757 4.90 -33.13 2.23
C CYS A 757 4.98 -33.70 3.66
N GLU A 758 5.92 -34.62 3.87
CA GLU A 758 6.09 -35.37 5.12
C GLU A 758 6.42 -34.48 6.33
N ASN A 759 7.02 -33.30 6.14
CA ASN A 759 7.25 -32.36 7.23
C ASN A 759 5.93 -31.79 7.78
N VAL A 760 4.99 -31.38 6.93
CA VAL A 760 3.65 -30.94 7.40
C VAL A 760 2.99 -32.07 8.20
N LYS A 761 3.06 -33.30 7.70
CA LYS A 761 2.51 -34.46 8.41
C LYS A 761 3.14 -34.67 9.79
N LYS A 762 4.47 -34.73 9.83
CA LYS A 762 5.28 -34.94 11.04
C LYS A 762 5.00 -33.89 12.12
N PHE A 763 4.92 -32.61 11.74
CA PHE A 763 4.72 -31.52 12.70
C PHE A 763 3.24 -31.28 13.06
N SER A 764 2.29 -31.67 12.20
CA SER A 764 0.83 -31.58 12.47
C SER A 764 0.23 -32.83 13.12
N ASN A 765 0.99 -33.91 13.29
CA ASN A 765 0.51 -35.14 13.90
C ASN A 765 -0.15 -34.88 15.27
N ASN A 766 -1.44 -35.23 15.37
CA ASN A 766 -2.31 -35.03 16.54
C ASN A 766 -2.45 -33.56 17.01
N CYS A 767 -2.20 -32.57 16.14
CA CYS A 767 -2.33 -31.16 16.53
C CYS A 767 -3.79 -30.72 16.74
N ASP A 768 -4.00 -29.71 17.59
CA ASP A 768 -5.34 -29.17 17.84
C ASP A 768 -5.89 -28.43 16.61
N ILE A 769 -5.06 -27.60 15.97
CA ILE A 769 -5.47 -26.73 14.87
C ILE A 769 -4.43 -26.79 13.75
N LEU A 770 -4.84 -27.25 12.56
CA LEU A 770 -4.05 -27.17 11.34
C LEU A 770 -4.61 -26.06 10.45
N ILE A 771 -3.83 -25.00 10.22
CA ILE A 771 -4.09 -23.99 9.18
C ILE A 771 -3.32 -24.43 7.92
N HIS A 772 -4.04 -24.85 6.89
CA HIS A 772 -3.45 -25.35 5.64
C HIS A 772 -3.82 -24.45 4.45
N GLU A 773 -2.90 -24.31 3.50
CA GLU A 773 -3.22 -23.74 2.20
C GLU A 773 -4.14 -24.69 1.39
N ALA A 774 -5.08 -24.12 0.66
CA ALA A 774 -5.96 -24.83 -0.28
C ALA A 774 -6.05 -23.99 -1.55
N THR A 775 -4.90 -23.79 -2.20
CA THR A 775 -4.80 -22.82 -3.30
C THR A 775 -5.66 -23.23 -4.49
N PHE A 776 -5.78 -24.51 -4.81
CA PHE A 776 -6.49 -24.99 -6.00
C PHE A 776 -7.77 -25.78 -5.70
N ASP A 777 -8.72 -25.71 -6.64
CA ASP A 777 -9.80 -26.70 -6.76
C ASP A 777 -9.22 -28.05 -7.19
N ASP A 778 -9.91 -29.14 -6.85
CA ASP A 778 -9.43 -30.51 -7.13
C ASP A 778 -9.41 -30.84 -8.64
N GLU A 779 -10.22 -30.13 -9.43
CA GLU A 779 -10.19 -30.13 -10.91
C GLU A 779 -8.84 -29.62 -11.48
N LEU A 780 -7.99 -28.97 -10.66
CA LEU A 780 -6.76 -28.28 -11.06
C LEU A 780 -5.49 -28.86 -10.43
N LEU A 781 -5.52 -30.15 -10.07
CA LEU A 781 -4.38 -30.88 -9.49
C LEU A 781 -3.06 -30.70 -10.26
N GLU A 782 -3.10 -30.65 -11.60
CA GLU A 782 -1.89 -30.41 -12.40
C GLU A 782 -1.33 -28.99 -12.20
N GLU A 783 -2.16 -27.95 -12.04
CA GLU A 783 -1.67 -26.61 -11.69
C GLU A 783 -1.11 -26.57 -10.26
N ALA A 784 -1.76 -27.26 -9.32
CA ALA A 784 -1.28 -27.38 -7.94
C ALA A 784 0.10 -28.05 -7.88
N ILE A 785 0.30 -29.17 -8.59
CA ILE A 785 1.60 -29.84 -8.70
C ILE A 785 2.65 -28.93 -9.34
N ASN A 786 2.35 -28.33 -10.49
CA ASN A 786 3.31 -27.51 -11.26
C ASN A 786 3.73 -26.22 -10.53
N LYS A 787 2.83 -25.62 -9.74
CA LYS A 787 3.11 -24.42 -8.93
C LYS A 787 3.51 -24.74 -7.49
N LYS A 788 3.52 -26.02 -7.10
CA LYS A 788 3.81 -26.53 -5.75
C LYS A 788 2.90 -25.99 -4.64
N HIS A 789 1.60 -26.15 -4.85
CA HIS A 789 0.54 -25.88 -3.88
C HIS A 789 -0.27 -27.16 -3.60
N SER A 790 -1.25 -27.06 -2.71
CA SER A 790 -2.26 -28.09 -2.47
C SER A 790 -3.57 -27.77 -3.20
N THR A 791 -4.32 -28.82 -3.54
CA THR A 791 -5.76 -28.68 -3.77
C THR A 791 -6.53 -28.72 -2.44
N THR A 792 -7.83 -28.36 -2.48
CA THR A 792 -8.72 -28.41 -1.32
C THR A 792 -8.78 -29.81 -0.69
N LYS A 793 -8.97 -30.87 -1.50
CA LYS A 793 -8.97 -32.25 -1.03
C LYS A 793 -7.62 -32.65 -0.43
N GLU A 794 -6.50 -32.26 -1.01
CA GLU A 794 -5.18 -32.69 -0.49
C GLU A 794 -4.89 -32.13 0.91
N ALA A 795 -5.32 -30.89 1.18
CA ALA A 795 -5.29 -30.31 2.52
C ALA A 795 -6.21 -31.06 3.51
N MET A 796 -7.36 -31.57 3.03
CA MET A 796 -8.28 -32.38 3.81
C MET A 796 -7.75 -33.80 4.09
N ASP A 797 -7.16 -34.46 3.09
CA ASP A 797 -6.57 -35.79 3.21
C ASP A 797 -5.40 -35.78 4.22
N ILE A 798 -4.53 -34.74 4.17
CA ILE A 798 -3.52 -34.50 5.22
C ILE A 798 -4.18 -34.37 6.59
N SER A 799 -5.28 -33.62 6.70
CA SER A 799 -5.98 -33.40 7.98
C SER A 799 -6.50 -34.69 8.63
N LEU A 800 -6.82 -35.71 7.83
CA LEU A 800 -7.17 -37.04 8.31
C LEU A 800 -5.93 -37.84 8.72
N GLU A 801 -4.93 -37.92 7.85
CA GLU A 801 -3.69 -38.67 8.10
C GLU A 801 -2.97 -38.20 9.38
N VAL A 802 -2.98 -36.88 9.65
CA VAL A 802 -2.39 -36.30 10.87
C VAL A 802 -3.34 -36.24 12.06
N GLN A 803 -4.60 -36.66 11.91
CA GLN A 803 -5.61 -36.69 12.96
C GLN A 803 -5.82 -35.34 13.69
N CYS A 804 -5.68 -34.20 12.99
CA CYS A 804 -5.87 -32.89 13.63
C CYS A 804 -7.33 -32.64 14.01
N LYS A 805 -7.56 -31.93 15.12
CA LYS A 805 -8.92 -31.73 15.70
C LYS A 805 -9.77 -30.73 14.92
N THR A 806 -9.17 -29.63 14.44
CA THR A 806 -9.79 -28.69 13.50
C THR A 806 -8.83 -28.38 12.34
N LEU A 807 -9.34 -28.38 11.11
CA LEU A 807 -8.69 -27.89 9.90
C LEU A 807 -9.22 -26.48 9.59
N ILE A 808 -8.33 -25.54 9.24
CA ILE A 808 -8.70 -24.23 8.69
C ILE A 808 -8.05 -24.09 7.32
N LEU A 809 -8.86 -23.92 6.28
CA LEU A 809 -8.39 -23.70 4.92
C LEU A 809 -8.25 -22.21 4.61
N THR A 810 -7.17 -21.83 3.93
CA THR A 810 -6.84 -20.47 3.52
C THR A 810 -6.07 -20.45 2.19
N HIS A 811 -5.67 -19.26 1.74
CA HIS A 811 -4.85 -19.03 0.54
C HIS A 811 -5.50 -19.43 -0.79
N PHE A 812 -6.81 -19.23 -0.92
CA PHE A 812 -7.59 -19.71 -2.07
C PHE A 812 -7.24 -19.01 -3.40
N SER A 813 -7.30 -19.74 -4.52
CA SER A 813 -7.13 -19.20 -5.88
C SER A 813 -8.14 -18.10 -6.19
N GLN A 814 -7.62 -16.90 -6.46
CA GLN A 814 -8.45 -15.72 -6.74
C GLN A 814 -9.01 -15.69 -8.17
N ARG A 815 -8.77 -16.74 -8.97
CA ARG A 815 -9.43 -16.94 -10.26
C ARG A 815 -10.91 -17.30 -10.13
N TYR A 816 -11.31 -17.85 -8.99
CA TYR A 816 -12.66 -18.33 -8.73
C TYR A 816 -13.23 -17.55 -7.53
N PRO A 817 -14.20 -16.64 -7.74
CA PRO A 817 -14.85 -15.93 -6.64
C PRO A 817 -15.87 -16.83 -5.89
N LYS A 818 -16.18 -18.00 -6.44
CA LYS A 818 -17.02 -19.02 -5.81
C LYS A 818 -16.20 -19.83 -4.79
N MET A 819 -16.90 -20.46 -3.84
CA MET A 819 -16.25 -21.42 -2.94
C MET A 819 -15.77 -22.65 -3.72
N PRO A 820 -14.73 -23.37 -3.24
CA PRO A 820 -14.33 -24.64 -3.84
C PRO A 820 -15.51 -25.62 -3.90
N LYS A 821 -15.66 -26.32 -5.04
CA LYS A 821 -16.75 -27.28 -5.24
C LYS A 821 -16.52 -28.53 -4.39
N ILE A 822 -17.10 -28.55 -3.20
CA ILE A 822 -17.14 -29.76 -2.37
C ILE A 822 -18.17 -30.71 -2.96
N ASN A 823 -17.72 -31.83 -3.54
CA ASN A 823 -18.65 -32.85 -4.02
C ASN A 823 -19.19 -33.63 -2.80
N LEU A 824 -20.38 -33.25 -2.33
CA LEU A 824 -20.98 -33.77 -1.08
C LEU A 824 -21.42 -35.24 -1.16
N GLU A 825 -21.42 -35.84 -2.36
CA GLU A 825 -21.75 -37.25 -2.59
C GLU A 825 -20.54 -38.18 -2.36
N GLY A 826 -20.27 -38.57 -1.11
CA GLY A 826 -19.38 -39.71 -0.84
C GLY A 826 -18.88 -39.87 0.59
N SER A 827 -18.93 -41.12 1.08
CA SER A 827 -18.30 -41.65 2.31
C SER A 827 -18.65 -41.00 3.67
N SER A 828 -18.45 -41.77 4.75
CA SER A 828 -18.46 -41.27 6.13
C SER A 828 -17.24 -40.39 6.44
N GLU A 829 -16.13 -40.66 5.77
CA GLU A 829 -14.84 -39.98 5.91
C GLU A 829 -14.90 -38.52 5.45
N MET A 830 -15.59 -38.23 4.34
CA MET A 830 -15.83 -36.85 3.91
C MET A 830 -16.73 -36.08 4.89
N GLN A 831 -17.72 -36.75 5.49
CA GLN A 831 -18.53 -36.14 6.55
C GLN A 831 -17.71 -35.85 7.80
N GLU A 832 -16.74 -36.68 8.15
CA GLU A 832 -15.80 -36.42 9.25
C GLU A 832 -14.93 -35.18 8.97
N ILE A 833 -14.34 -35.08 7.77
CA ILE A 833 -13.60 -33.90 7.30
C ILE A 833 -14.44 -32.63 7.45
N LEU A 834 -15.65 -32.62 6.90
CA LEU A 834 -16.51 -31.42 6.89
C LEU A 834 -16.98 -31.03 8.31
N ASN A 835 -17.17 -32.01 9.19
CA ASN A 835 -17.45 -31.76 10.61
C ASN A 835 -16.25 -31.19 11.39
N LYS A 836 -15.05 -31.13 10.81
CA LYS A 836 -13.85 -30.50 11.41
C LYS A 836 -13.19 -29.39 10.58
N THR A 837 -13.76 -28.99 9.43
CA THR A 837 -13.16 -28.00 8.53
C THR A 837 -13.82 -26.62 8.62
N ILE A 838 -13.00 -25.57 8.72
CA ILE A 838 -13.39 -24.16 8.63
C ILE A 838 -12.80 -23.57 7.34
N TYR A 839 -13.59 -22.81 6.60
CA TYR A 839 -13.11 -22.02 5.46
C TYR A 839 -12.89 -20.58 5.90
N SER A 840 -11.68 -20.06 5.73
CA SER A 840 -11.38 -18.67 6.10
C SER A 840 -11.94 -17.66 5.08
N PHE A 841 -12.25 -16.47 5.57
CA PHE A 841 -12.58 -15.29 4.77
C PHE A 841 -11.88 -14.07 5.37
N ASP A 842 -11.75 -13.03 4.58
CA ASP A 842 -11.30 -11.71 5.04
C ASP A 842 -12.23 -11.18 6.16
N TYR A 843 -11.67 -10.42 7.11
CA TYR A 843 -12.33 -9.88 8.31
C TYR A 843 -12.86 -10.92 9.30
N MET A 844 -12.49 -12.20 9.15
CA MET A 844 -12.94 -13.28 10.03
C MET A 844 -12.18 -13.29 11.37
N ASN A 845 -12.93 -13.30 12.47
CA ASN A 845 -12.48 -13.47 13.84
C ASN A 845 -12.89 -14.86 14.35
N ILE A 846 -11.93 -15.68 14.79
CA ILE A 846 -12.20 -17.01 15.38
C ILE A 846 -11.75 -17.02 16.84
N PRO A 847 -12.66 -16.92 17.83
CA PRO A 847 -12.36 -17.26 19.21
C PRO A 847 -12.02 -18.75 19.30
N LEU A 848 -10.83 -19.11 19.82
CA LEU A 848 -10.40 -20.51 19.87
C LEU A 848 -11.33 -21.37 20.73
N ASN A 849 -12.02 -20.77 21.71
CA ASN A 849 -13.00 -21.47 22.54
C ASN A 849 -14.31 -21.89 21.80
N LEU A 850 -14.44 -21.54 20.52
CA LEU A 850 -15.54 -21.95 19.62
C LEU A 850 -15.05 -22.81 18.44
N ILE A 851 -13.74 -23.05 18.32
CA ILE A 851 -13.12 -23.56 17.09
C ILE A 851 -13.64 -24.93 16.66
N ASN A 852 -13.89 -25.83 17.62
CA ASN A 852 -14.42 -27.17 17.37
C ASN A 852 -15.94 -27.19 17.11
N GLU A 853 -16.66 -26.08 17.34
CA GLU A 853 -18.12 -25.98 17.16
C GLU A 853 -18.49 -25.36 15.80
N LEU A 854 -17.61 -24.52 15.25
CA LEU A 854 -17.83 -23.77 14.00
C LEU A 854 -17.97 -24.60 12.71
N PRO A 855 -17.22 -25.69 12.45
CA PRO A 855 -17.24 -26.42 11.16
C PRO A 855 -18.63 -26.80 10.64
N ARG A 856 -19.53 -27.21 11.54
CA ARG A 856 -20.93 -27.55 11.23
C ARG A 856 -21.69 -26.37 10.62
N TYR A 857 -21.43 -25.17 11.11
CA TYR A 857 -22.02 -23.93 10.58
C TYR A 857 -21.33 -23.46 9.30
N PHE A 858 -20.05 -23.78 9.10
CA PHE A 858 -19.37 -23.54 7.82
C PHE A 858 -19.93 -24.41 6.70
N THR A 859 -20.21 -25.69 6.94
CA THR A 859 -20.88 -26.56 5.96
C THR A 859 -22.24 -25.98 5.51
N ILE A 860 -23.04 -25.45 6.43
CA ILE A 860 -24.31 -24.77 6.13
C ILE A 860 -24.07 -23.45 5.37
N LEU A 861 -23.06 -22.66 5.76
CA LEU A 861 -22.73 -21.38 5.16
C LEU A 861 -22.30 -21.52 3.70
N LEU A 862 -21.49 -22.53 3.37
CA LEU A 862 -21.01 -22.80 2.01
C LEU A 862 -22.19 -23.09 1.06
N ASN A 863 -23.13 -23.95 1.49
CA ASN A 863 -24.35 -24.28 0.74
C ASN A 863 -25.24 -23.04 0.49
N LEU A 864 -25.29 -22.11 1.45
CA LEU A 864 -26.02 -20.85 1.31
C LEU A 864 -25.29 -19.87 0.37
N LEU A 865 -23.95 -19.79 0.43
CA LEU A 865 -23.13 -18.95 -0.46
C LEU A 865 -23.19 -19.43 -1.92
N GLU A 866 -23.18 -20.74 -2.16
CA GLU A 866 -23.33 -21.33 -3.50
C GLU A 866 -24.67 -20.96 -4.18
N LYS A 867 -25.75 -20.82 -3.39
CA LYS A 867 -27.04 -20.32 -3.89
C LYS A 867 -26.99 -18.83 -4.23
N VAL A 868 -26.18 -18.06 -3.51
CA VAL A 868 -26.03 -16.60 -3.71
C VAL A 868 -25.17 -16.25 -4.93
N PHE A 869 -24.09 -16.99 -5.20
CA PHE A 869 -23.10 -16.68 -6.25
C PHE A 869 -23.06 -17.72 -7.37
#